data_AF-W8C4F7-F1
#
_entry.id   AF-W8C4F7-F1
#
_cell.length_a   1.000
_cell.length_b   1.000
_cell.length_c   1.000
_cell.angle_alpha   90.00
_cell.angle_beta   90.00
_cell.angle_gamma   90.00
#
_symmetry.space_group_name_H-M   'P 1'
#
loop_
_entity.id
_entity.type
_entity.pdbx_description
1 polymer ?
#
loop_
_entity_poly.entity_id
_entity_poly.type
_entity_poly.pdbx_seq_one_letter_code
_entity_poly.pdbx_strand_id
1 'polypeptide(L)'
;MAYQLNLPATLRRGFFVSALAALLLVLQATAVQSIAAADTASTKTPNDSPALSLTSNTPPEPSPPPRTCNSIEVRSRKDFALLQNCTRVMGHVTLAQIQLTAVEVVKRQFVSKVEEISDYLLVHRVHGLETLQYIFPKLIVIRGRHLLFDEFALVVHENRDLSSLGLASLMRIQKGNIRIENNPNLCYVDTVNWVQLLGNSTQQHFWHKKNKFHNHCSHCPRTANEIAQEEDLSDKLRKHCWNFDLPQLGLPTDDDNCRRLCGDRSCDKKGNCCDRNCLSDCDGMKCRLCANLNYEKQCVDSCPSEYYEYQERDCITALKCRKLGLIPHAGSCIQKCPKNYVISFIKDQKSCKQLCNGKYIINTVTDIESLRGCSKIVGSLTIELTDMKIKISHLDAAFSNVTEITGYLKVVNSPQLLSLHFLRNLITIRGEELIDDLYALIVVDNFHLSEIWAPNQNVAILKGSIYFHLNPRLCLYKIRELQKSIRSETKPINTVNASPHSNGERVVCSSAPINLTVTVEDFNSTAVRLKIDIYLLYNIQVILGYVYYYKEAPIQNVTYYDGRHGCGHDSWHMKVNPSKNIRYILTNLKPATQYAYFVKTLTMTNYHMQMDGYSPIQYFSTLPSKPGAVTKIYYSPLSLNKIVLHWWPPKRRNGVIDRYLIYHEETVIAKSNITLGNHPEFRRYPTTCECDEVQPEDSGPLPDDANYYDKGKIVYEETLPNLLFVTGRRIANSRVRREISDTPNTLKSFWRDVKRREISDENVTTEKSTPNDKILSKEEQ
;
A
#
# COMPACT_ATOMS: atom_id res chain seq x y z
N MET A 1 -13.85 -18.38 -18.60
CA MET A 1 -15.31 -18.26 -18.38
C MET A 1 -15.65 -16.79 -18.28
N ALA A 2 -16.82 -16.35 -18.76
CA ALA A 2 -17.24 -14.96 -18.65
C ALA A 2 -18.20 -14.76 -17.47
N TYR A 3 -18.15 -13.59 -16.83
CA TYR A 3 -19.18 -13.15 -15.88
C TYR A 3 -19.79 -11.85 -16.39
N GLN A 4 -21.10 -11.86 -16.59
CA GLN A 4 -21.90 -10.68 -16.92
C GLN A 4 -22.27 -9.94 -15.64
N LEU A 5 -22.14 -8.62 -15.63
CA LEU A 5 -22.69 -7.78 -14.57
C LEU A 5 -24.12 -7.38 -14.92
N ASN A 6 -25.09 -7.97 -14.23
CA ASN A 6 -26.47 -7.48 -14.23
C ASN A 6 -26.58 -6.25 -13.34
N LEU A 7 -27.17 -5.17 -13.86
CA LEU A 7 -27.61 -4.02 -13.07
C LEU A 7 -29.08 -4.22 -12.66
N PRO A 8 -29.47 -3.88 -11.43
CA PRO A 8 -30.85 -4.06 -10.97
C PRO A 8 -31.78 -3.05 -11.65
N ALA A 9 -32.79 -3.54 -12.36
CA ALA A 9 -33.86 -2.73 -12.92
C ALA A 9 -35.07 -2.73 -11.97
N THR A 10 -35.37 -1.59 -11.36
CA THR A 10 -36.63 -1.35 -10.63
C THR A 10 -37.30 -0.06 -11.10
N LEU A 11 -38.62 0.04 -10.89
CA LEU A 11 -39.48 1.21 -11.17
C LEU A 11 -39.62 1.63 -12.65
N ARG A 12 -40.25 0.76 -13.47
CA ARG A 12 -41.13 1.24 -14.56
C ARG A 12 -42.18 0.21 -15.04
N ARG A 13 -43.45 0.39 -14.65
CA ARG A 13 -44.68 0.26 -15.47
C ARG A 13 -45.95 0.48 -14.63
N GLY A 14 -47.06 0.89 -15.29
CA GLY A 14 -48.26 1.45 -14.64
C GLY A 14 -48.61 2.84 -15.24
N PHE A 15 -48.86 3.02 -16.54
CA PHE A 15 -49.98 2.60 -17.41
C PHE A 15 -51.27 3.45 -17.28
N PHE A 16 -51.77 3.91 -18.45
CA PHE A 16 -52.96 4.73 -18.74
C PHE A 16 -52.98 6.14 -18.09
N VAL A 17 -53.17 7.29 -18.79
CA VAL A 17 -53.98 7.71 -19.97
C VAL A 17 -55.39 8.22 -19.58
N SER A 18 -55.81 9.28 -20.28
CA SER A 18 -57.10 9.99 -20.23
C SER A 18 -57.41 10.85 -18.98
N ALA A 19 -57.22 12.17 -19.13
CA ALA A 19 -58.13 13.20 -18.62
C ALA A 19 -57.93 14.54 -19.36
N LEU A 20 -58.97 15.00 -20.05
CA LEU A 20 -59.28 16.40 -20.39
C LEU A 20 -58.16 17.38 -20.80
N ALA A 21 -58.10 17.68 -22.10
CA ALA A 21 -57.63 18.98 -22.59
C ALA A 21 -58.79 19.99 -22.56
N ALA A 22 -58.68 21.07 -21.79
CA ALA A 22 -59.53 22.26 -21.89
C ALA A 22 -58.98 23.46 -21.08
N LEU A 23 -58.22 24.37 -21.72
CA LEU A 23 -58.67 25.75 -21.95
C LEU A 23 -57.70 26.51 -22.88
N LEU A 24 -58.12 27.68 -23.34
CA LEU A 24 -57.50 28.47 -24.39
C LEU A 24 -57.49 29.96 -23.98
N LEU A 25 -56.54 30.73 -24.56
CA LEU A 25 -56.58 32.19 -24.80
C LEU A 25 -56.29 33.20 -23.64
N VAL A 26 -55.27 34.05 -23.91
CA VAL A 26 -55.33 35.53 -24.04
C VAL A 26 -54.77 36.47 -22.93
N LEU A 27 -54.28 37.64 -23.43
CA LEU A 27 -53.63 38.81 -22.79
C LEU A 27 -52.16 38.57 -22.33
N GLN A 28 -51.11 39.07 -23.02
CA GLN A 28 -50.66 40.45 -23.34
C GLN A 28 -49.90 41.13 -22.17
N ALA A 29 -48.56 41.31 -22.30
CA ALA A 29 -47.85 42.54 -22.72
C ALA A 29 -47.35 43.35 -21.48
N THR A 30 -46.23 44.08 -21.47
CA THR A 30 -45.52 44.82 -22.54
C THR A 30 -43.98 44.72 -22.47
N ALA A 31 -43.32 44.93 -23.63
CA ALA A 31 -42.13 45.78 -23.94
C ALA A 31 -41.03 46.07 -22.85
N VAL A 32 -39.75 46.25 -23.18
CA VAL A 32 -39.17 47.13 -24.23
C VAL A 32 -37.85 46.59 -24.83
N GLN A 33 -37.62 47.01 -26.08
CA GLN A 33 -36.40 47.07 -26.95
C GLN A 33 -35.02 47.21 -26.26
N SER A 34 -33.83 47.06 -26.89
CA SER A 34 -33.25 46.43 -28.11
C SER A 34 -31.71 46.72 -28.05
N ILE A 35 -30.79 46.69 -29.04
CA ILE A 35 -30.75 46.47 -30.50
C ILE A 35 -29.37 45.85 -30.84
N ALA A 36 -29.27 44.96 -31.83
CA ALA A 36 -28.02 44.68 -32.57
C ALA A 36 -28.34 44.14 -33.98
N ALA A 37 -27.70 44.67 -35.02
CA ALA A 37 -27.95 44.30 -36.42
C ALA A 37 -26.79 43.48 -37.02
N ALA A 38 -27.07 42.64 -38.02
CA ALA A 38 -26.07 41.89 -38.77
C ALA A 38 -26.52 41.64 -40.23
N ASP A 39 -25.89 42.34 -41.16
CA ASP A 39 -26.02 42.28 -42.63
C ASP A 39 -24.68 42.78 -43.22
N THR A 40 -24.15 42.33 -44.37
CA THR A 40 -24.39 41.12 -45.19
C THR A 40 -23.14 40.85 -46.06
N ALA A 41 -23.05 39.64 -46.63
CA ALA A 41 -22.36 39.23 -47.85
C ALA A 41 -21.15 40.05 -48.43
N SER A 42 -20.00 39.37 -48.55
CA SER A 42 -18.94 39.73 -49.51
C SER A 42 -19.25 39.19 -50.92
N THR A 43 -18.86 39.91 -51.99
CA THR A 43 -18.86 39.39 -53.37
C THR A 43 -17.73 39.98 -54.24
N LYS A 44 -17.36 39.22 -55.29
CA LYS A 44 -16.51 39.57 -56.47
C LYS A 44 -14.97 39.61 -56.31
N THR A 45 -14.35 38.53 -56.77
CA THR A 45 -13.16 38.51 -57.67
C THR A 45 -13.59 38.94 -59.11
N PRO A 46 -12.72 39.17 -60.13
CA PRO A 46 -11.41 38.52 -60.41
C PRO A 46 -10.27 39.38 -61.02
N ASN A 47 -9.11 38.72 -61.27
CA ASN A 47 -8.00 39.09 -62.20
C ASN A 47 -7.25 40.43 -61.94
N ASP A 48 -5.94 40.62 -62.23
CA ASP A 48 -4.93 39.90 -63.03
C ASP A 48 -3.51 39.92 -62.37
N SER A 49 -2.51 39.34 -63.04
CA SER A 49 -1.06 39.33 -62.69
C SER A 49 -0.26 40.41 -63.47
N PRO A 50 1.08 40.57 -63.33
CA PRO A 50 2.03 40.29 -62.22
C PRO A 50 2.92 41.52 -61.83
N ALA A 51 3.61 41.51 -60.68
CA ALA A 51 4.79 42.38 -60.44
C ALA A 51 5.67 41.94 -59.24
N LEU A 52 6.90 42.47 -59.20
CA LEU A 52 7.98 42.13 -58.24
C LEU A 52 7.80 42.74 -56.83
N SER A 53 8.25 41.95 -55.85
CA SER A 53 8.86 42.29 -54.55
C SER A 53 8.84 43.75 -54.02
N LEU A 54 8.34 43.90 -52.79
CA LEU A 54 8.86 44.85 -51.80
C LEU A 54 8.74 44.24 -50.39
N THR A 55 9.77 44.43 -49.56
CA THR A 55 9.89 43.81 -48.23
C THR A 55 9.17 44.60 -47.14
N SER A 56 8.12 44.04 -46.54
CA SER A 56 7.47 44.61 -45.36
C SER A 56 8.01 43.99 -44.07
N ASN A 57 8.86 44.72 -43.35
CA ASN A 57 9.32 44.34 -42.01
C ASN A 57 8.23 44.60 -40.95
N THR A 58 7.27 43.68 -40.84
CA THR A 58 6.36 43.60 -39.68
C THR A 58 6.88 42.53 -38.71
N PRO A 59 7.11 42.84 -37.42
CA PRO A 59 7.40 41.81 -36.42
C PRO A 59 6.27 40.77 -36.36
N PRO A 60 6.57 39.49 -36.09
CA PRO A 60 5.53 38.49 -35.90
C PRO A 60 4.63 38.88 -34.72
N GLU A 61 3.32 38.85 -34.96
CA GLU A 61 2.30 39.18 -33.96
C GLU A 61 2.50 38.33 -32.69
N PRO A 62 2.47 38.92 -31.48
CA PRO A 62 2.76 38.20 -30.25
C PRO A 62 1.76 37.07 -30.04
N SER A 63 2.25 35.85 -29.88
CA SER A 63 1.40 34.66 -29.76
C SER A 63 0.38 34.82 -28.62
N PRO A 64 -0.91 34.49 -28.85
CA PRO A 64 -1.96 34.71 -27.86
C PRO A 64 -1.66 34.00 -26.53
N PRO A 65 -2.07 34.58 -25.39
CA PRO A 65 -1.65 34.13 -24.07
C PRO A 65 -2.04 32.66 -23.80
N PRO A 66 -1.20 31.90 -23.08
CA PRO A 66 -1.38 30.47 -22.87
C PRO A 66 -2.70 30.15 -22.14
N ARG A 67 -3.67 29.61 -22.89
CA ARG A 67 -5.00 29.29 -22.37
C ARG A 67 -4.93 28.07 -21.46
N THR A 68 -5.36 28.27 -20.22
CA THR A 68 -5.57 27.20 -19.24
C THR A 68 -7.00 26.67 -19.35
N CYS A 69 -7.15 25.35 -19.20
CA CYS A 69 -8.43 24.63 -19.24
C CYS A 69 -8.61 23.80 -17.96
N ASN A 70 -9.85 23.45 -17.62
CA ASN A 70 -10.14 22.47 -16.56
C ASN A 70 -9.95 21.03 -17.10
N SER A 71 -10.20 19.98 -16.30
CA SER A 71 -10.19 18.58 -16.75
C SER A 71 -10.94 18.37 -18.08
N ILE A 72 -10.38 17.51 -18.95
CA ILE A 72 -10.90 17.24 -20.29
C ILE A 72 -11.16 15.74 -20.46
N GLU A 73 -12.39 15.37 -20.77
CA GLU A 73 -12.76 14.01 -21.15
C GLU A 73 -13.22 13.98 -22.60
N VAL A 74 -12.49 13.23 -23.42
CA VAL A 74 -12.79 12.98 -24.83
C VAL A 74 -13.39 11.60 -24.94
N ARG A 75 -14.68 11.54 -25.28
CA ARG A 75 -15.46 10.32 -25.50
C ARG A 75 -15.99 10.21 -26.94
N SER A 76 -15.96 11.31 -27.69
CA SER A 76 -16.41 11.45 -29.07
C SER A 76 -15.43 12.25 -29.93
N ARG A 77 -15.52 12.10 -31.26
CA ARG A 77 -14.71 12.88 -32.22
C ARG A 77 -14.92 14.41 -32.12
N LYS A 78 -16.04 14.89 -31.56
CA LYS A 78 -16.28 16.33 -31.36
C LYS A 78 -15.50 16.89 -30.17
N ASP A 79 -15.23 16.05 -29.16
CA ASP A 79 -14.71 16.49 -27.87
C ASP A 79 -13.21 16.87 -27.96
N PHE A 80 -12.51 16.45 -29.02
CA PHE A 80 -11.17 16.95 -29.35
C PHE A 80 -11.13 18.47 -29.55
N ALA A 81 -12.25 19.13 -29.85
CA ALA A 81 -12.34 20.59 -29.85
C ALA A 81 -12.02 21.21 -28.48
N LEU A 82 -12.21 20.48 -27.37
CA LEU A 82 -11.85 20.93 -26.02
C LEU A 82 -10.33 21.04 -25.82
N LEU A 83 -9.54 20.27 -26.57
CA LEU A 83 -8.07 20.31 -26.58
C LEU A 83 -7.50 21.41 -27.50
N GLN A 84 -8.33 22.00 -28.39
CA GLN A 84 -7.87 23.01 -29.32
C GLN A 84 -7.58 24.34 -28.61
N ASN A 85 -6.44 24.93 -28.96
CA ASN A 85 -5.89 26.14 -28.33
C ASN A 85 -5.68 26.06 -26.80
N CYS A 86 -5.81 24.89 -26.18
CA CYS A 86 -5.41 24.68 -24.80
C CYS A 86 -3.90 24.45 -24.70
N THR A 87 -3.22 25.10 -23.74
CA THR A 87 -1.78 24.89 -23.47
C THR A 87 -1.51 24.25 -22.10
N ARG A 88 -2.41 24.44 -21.12
CA ARG A 88 -2.30 23.87 -19.77
C ARG A 88 -3.64 23.29 -19.32
N VAL A 89 -3.65 22.05 -18.85
CA VAL A 89 -4.83 21.42 -18.24
C VAL A 89 -4.67 21.40 -16.73
N MET A 90 -5.51 22.18 -16.04
CA MET A 90 -5.71 22.15 -14.59
C MET A 90 -6.78 21.10 -14.29
N GLY A 91 -6.34 19.85 -14.23
CA GLY A 91 -7.17 18.67 -14.12
C GLY A 91 -6.53 17.45 -14.80
N HIS A 92 -7.35 16.43 -15.01
CA HIS A 92 -7.00 15.22 -15.78
C HIS A 92 -7.32 15.37 -17.27
N VAL A 93 -6.65 14.55 -18.10
CA VAL A 93 -7.03 14.33 -19.49
C VAL A 93 -7.35 12.85 -19.70
N THR A 94 -8.53 12.56 -20.23
CA THR A 94 -8.97 11.19 -20.54
C THR A 94 -9.38 11.08 -21.99
N LEU A 95 -8.75 10.18 -22.74
CA LEU A 95 -9.22 9.70 -24.03
C LEU A 95 -9.81 8.29 -23.82
N ALA A 96 -11.14 8.14 -23.94
CA ALA A 96 -11.81 6.88 -23.59
C ALA A 96 -12.87 6.46 -24.61
N GLN A 97 -12.84 5.19 -25.04
CA GLN A 97 -13.87 4.55 -25.87
C GLN A 97 -14.09 5.23 -27.23
N ILE A 98 -13.00 5.72 -27.86
CA ILE A 98 -13.05 6.50 -29.10
C ILE A 98 -12.75 5.59 -30.30
N GLN A 99 -13.55 5.69 -31.36
CA GLN A 99 -13.20 5.16 -32.69
C GLN A 99 -12.78 6.31 -33.61
N LEU A 100 -11.53 6.29 -34.07
CA LEU A 100 -11.01 7.18 -35.12
C LEU A 100 -10.92 6.43 -36.46
N THR A 101 -10.87 7.18 -37.55
CA THR A 101 -10.52 6.66 -38.89
C THR A 101 -9.10 7.06 -39.27
N ALA A 102 -8.41 6.20 -40.03
CA ALA A 102 -7.03 6.44 -40.47
C ALA A 102 -6.87 7.79 -41.21
N VAL A 103 -7.88 8.22 -41.98
CA VAL A 103 -7.86 9.50 -42.71
C VAL A 103 -7.83 10.71 -41.77
N GLU A 104 -8.56 10.69 -40.66
CA GLU A 104 -8.57 11.78 -39.67
C GLU A 104 -7.24 11.86 -38.91
N VAL A 105 -6.64 10.70 -38.63
CA VAL A 105 -5.37 10.55 -37.91
C VAL A 105 -4.18 10.98 -38.77
N VAL A 106 -4.09 10.50 -40.02
CA VAL A 106 -3.05 10.90 -40.99
C VAL A 106 -3.12 12.40 -41.31
N LYS A 107 -4.32 13.00 -41.36
CA LYS A 107 -4.52 14.45 -41.50
C LYS A 107 -4.14 15.26 -40.26
N ARG A 108 -3.70 14.63 -39.16
CA ARG A 108 -3.31 15.26 -37.88
C ARG A 108 -4.40 16.20 -37.32
N GLN A 109 -5.66 15.87 -37.56
CA GLN A 109 -6.82 16.74 -37.31
C GLN A 109 -7.06 17.04 -35.81
N PHE A 110 -6.44 16.27 -34.91
CA PHE A 110 -6.64 16.32 -33.45
C PHE A 110 -5.39 16.77 -32.67
N VAL A 111 -4.40 17.38 -33.31
CA VAL A 111 -3.20 17.91 -32.65
C VAL A 111 -3.56 19.01 -31.64
N SER A 112 -3.25 18.77 -30.37
CA SER A 112 -3.36 19.75 -29.28
C SER A 112 -2.10 20.60 -29.14
N LYS A 113 -2.22 21.71 -28.41
CA LYS A 113 -1.09 22.56 -27.98
C LYS A 113 -0.73 22.35 -26.50
N VAL A 114 -1.19 21.26 -25.88
CA VAL A 114 -1.05 21.01 -24.43
C VAL A 114 0.41 20.69 -24.11
N GLU A 115 0.99 21.49 -23.20
CA GLU A 115 2.38 21.40 -22.74
C GLU A 115 2.47 20.90 -21.29
N GLU A 116 1.44 21.16 -20.46
CA GLU A 116 1.36 20.73 -19.05
C GLU A 116 -0.03 20.14 -18.73
N ILE A 117 -0.06 18.94 -18.12
CA ILE A 117 -1.24 18.34 -17.48
C ILE A 117 -0.97 18.28 -15.97
N SER A 118 -1.90 18.77 -15.15
CA SER A 118 -1.65 18.86 -13.71
C SER A 118 -1.87 17.56 -12.95
N ASP A 119 -2.81 16.72 -13.41
CA ASP A 119 -3.23 15.54 -12.66
C ASP A 119 -2.72 14.28 -13.39
N TYR A 120 -3.58 13.54 -14.09
CA TYR A 120 -3.19 12.33 -14.84
C TYR A 120 -3.62 12.36 -16.31
N LEU A 121 -2.99 11.51 -17.13
CA LEU A 121 -3.37 11.20 -18.51
C LEU A 121 -3.83 9.74 -18.62
N LEU A 122 -5.06 9.52 -19.08
CA LEU A 122 -5.64 8.20 -19.36
C LEU A 122 -5.92 8.05 -20.87
N VAL A 123 -5.46 6.95 -21.46
CA VAL A 123 -5.74 6.56 -22.85
C VAL A 123 -6.27 5.13 -22.86
N HIS A 124 -7.58 4.95 -23.09
CA HIS A 124 -8.25 3.67 -22.98
C HIS A 124 -9.21 3.36 -24.14
N ARG A 125 -8.98 2.24 -24.82
CA ARG A 125 -9.77 1.80 -25.99
C ARG A 125 -9.95 2.91 -27.03
N VAL A 126 -8.84 3.56 -27.39
CA VAL A 126 -8.77 4.50 -28.51
C VAL A 126 -8.37 3.70 -29.76
N HIS A 127 -9.34 3.48 -30.63
CA HIS A 127 -9.20 2.68 -31.84
C HIS A 127 -8.85 3.53 -33.07
N GLY A 128 -8.05 2.95 -33.97
CA GLY A 128 -7.54 3.63 -35.17
C GLY A 128 -6.45 4.67 -34.90
N LEU A 129 -5.94 4.80 -33.67
CA LEU A 129 -4.85 5.71 -33.32
C LEU A 129 -3.52 4.96 -33.24
N GLU A 130 -2.60 5.26 -34.16
CA GLU A 130 -1.28 4.62 -34.23
C GLU A 130 -0.26 5.18 -33.21
N THR A 131 -0.32 6.48 -32.90
CA THR A 131 0.61 7.10 -31.93
C THR A 131 0.00 8.31 -31.22
N LEU A 132 0.37 8.53 -29.95
CA LEU A 132 -0.07 9.72 -29.20
C LEU A 132 0.59 11.01 -29.71
N GLN A 133 1.67 10.93 -30.49
CA GLN A 133 2.29 12.10 -31.14
C GLN A 133 1.27 12.91 -31.98
N TYR A 134 0.27 12.25 -32.57
CA TYR A 134 -0.77 12.91 -33.37
C TYR A 134 -1.78 13.72 -32.55
N ILE A 135 -1.74 13.63 -31.21
CA ILE A 135 -2.64 14.36 -30.29
C ILE A 135 -1.84 15.22 -29.31
N PHE A 136 -0.75 14.70 -28.74
CA PHE A 136 0.08 15.36 -27.71
C PHE A 136 1.56 15.53 -28.13
N PRO A 137 1.87 16.13 -29.29
CA PRO A 137 3.25 16.29 -29.76
C PRO A 137 4.09 17.25 -28.90
N LYS A 138 3.45 17.98 -27.97
CA LYS A 138 4.04 19.05 -27.16
C LYS A 138 3.98 18.82 -25.65
N LEU A 139 3.46 17.69 -25.18
CA LEU A 139 3.29 17.45 -23.74
C LEU A 139 4.67 17.29 -23.07
N ILE A 140 5.04 18.23 -22.19
CA ILE A 140 6.35 18.26 -21.50
C ILE A 140 6.27 17.63 -20.11
N VAL A 141 5.20 17.89 -19.36
CA VAL A 141 5.09 17.46 -17.96
C VAL A 141 3.67 17.02 -17.57
N ILE A 142 3.61 15.93 -16.81
CA ILE A 142 2.43 15.49 -16.05
C ILE A 142 2.76 15.66 -14.55
N ARG A 143 2.03 16.50 -13.82
CA ARG A 143 2.38 16.82 -12.41
C ARG A 143 1.88 15.79 -11.38
N GLY A 144 0.86 14.98 -11.68
CA GLY A 144 0.39 13.92 -10.77
C GLY A 144 -0.19 14.43 -9.45
N ARG A 145 -0.84 15.60 -9.44
CA ARG A 145 -1.43 16.18 -8.21
C ARG A 145 -2.56 15.33 -7.63
N HIS A 146 -3.49 14.94 -8.50
CA HIS A 146 -4.47 13.89 -8.27
C HIS A 146 -4.12 12.72 -9.18
N LEU A 147 -4.25 11.50 -8.67
CA LEU A 147 -3.84 10.29 -9.33
C LEU A 147 -5.06 9.41 -9.65
N LEU A 148 -5.04 8.75 -10.81
CA LEU A 148 -6.07 7.79 -11.16
C LEU A 148 -5.93 6.56 -10.24
N PHE A 149 -7.02 6.23 -9.55
CA PHE A 149 -7.06 5.22 -8.47
C PHE A 149 -6.05 5.48 -7.33
N ASP A 150 -5.74 6.75 -7.05
CA ASP A 150 -4.72 7.20 -6.07
C ASP A 150 -3.29 6.70 -6.34
N GLU A 151 -3.04 6.02 -7.46
CA GLU A 151 -1.77 5.39 -7.80
C GLU A 151 -1.12 5.92 -9.08
N PHE A 152 -1.88 6.21 -10.15
CA PHE A 152 -1.33 6.39 -11.49
C PHE A 152 -1.43 7.82 -12.04
N ALA A 153 -0.36 8.30 -12.67
CA ALA A 153 -0.33 9.57 -13.41
C ALA A 153 -0.36 9.40 -14.94
N LEU A 154 0.04 8.23 -15.46
CA LEU A 154 -0.07 7.89 -16.88
C LEU A 154 -0.58 6.45 -17.04
N VAL A 155 -1.72 6.28 -17.72
CA VAL A 155 -2.31 4.97 -18.01
C VAL A 155 -2.64 4.83 -19.49
N VAL A 156 -2.08 3.81 -20.14
CA VAL A 156 -2.32 3.47 -21.56
C VAL A 156 -2.78 2.02 -21.63
N HIS A 157 -4.08 1.79 -21.87
CA HIS A 157 -4.70 0.48 -21.66
C HIS A 157 -5.71 0.06 -22.74
N GLU A 158 -5.55 -1.14 -23.29
CA GLU A 158 -6.44 -1.76 -24.31
C GLU A 158 -6.54 -1.01 -25.65
N ASN A 159 -5.52 -0.26 -26.03
CA ASN A 159 -5.46 0.39 -27.33
C ASN A 159 -4.90 -0.60 -28.35
N ARG A 160 -5.78 -1.16 -29.19
CA ARG A 160 -5.43 -2.24 -30.13
C ARG A 160 -4.50 -1.79 -31.25
N ASP A 161 -4.70 -0.58 -31.74
CA ASP A 161 -4.13 -0.09 -33.00
C ASP A 161 -2.88 0.80 -32.77
N LEU A 162 -2.56 1.06 -31.50
CA LEU A 162 -1.45 1.90 -31.06
C LEU A 162 -0.12 1.16 -31.26
N SER A 163 0.75 1.68 -32.12
CA SER A 163 2.05 1.10 -32.49
C SER A 163 3.23 1.73 -31.74
N SER A 164 3.10 2.97 -31.28
CA SER A 164 4.10 3.68 -30.47
C SER A 164 3.45 4.72 -29.56
N LEU A 165 4.14 5.13 -28.49
CA LEU A 165 3.66 6.25 -27.66
C LEU A 165 3.99 7.61 -28.29
N GLY A 166 5.20 7.81 -28.81
CA GLY A 166 5.55 9.02 -29.56
C GLY A 166 5.51 10.34 -28.77
N LEU A 167 5.56 10.31 -27.43
CA LEU A 167 5.51 11.48 -26.56
C LEU A 167 6.87 12.22 -26.51
N ALA A 168 7.39 12.62 -27.67
CA ALA A 168 8.77 13.05 -27.86
C ALA A 168 9.22 14.22 -26.96
N SER A 169 8.31 15.14 -26.62
CA SER A 169 8.60 16.29 -25.74
C SER A 169 8.46 15.99 -24.24
N LEU A 170 8.03 14.79 -23.83
CA LEU A 170 7.77 14.47 -22.43
C LEU A 170 9.10 14.33 -21.66
N MET A 171 9.29 15.20 -20.67
CA MET A 171 10.52 15.28 -19.86
C MET A 171 10.30 14.96 -18.37
N ARG A 172 9.05 14.95 -17.88
CA ARG A 172 8.76 14.64 -16.47
C ARG A 172 7.35 14.11 -16.18
N ILE A 173 7.25 13.11 -15.31
CA ILE A 173 6.05 12.66 -14.62
C ILE A 173 6.32 12.79 -13.11
N GLN A 174 5.85 13.87 -12.50
CA GLN A 174 6.40 14.38 -11.24
C GLN A 174 5.97 13.59 -9.99
N LYS A 175 4.75 13.03 -10.01
CA LYS A 175 4.18 12.16 -8.98
C LYS A 175 3.37 11.05 -9.65
N GLY A 176 3.13 9.96 -8.94
CA GLY A 176 2.31 8.83 -9.41
C GLY A 176 3.01 7.88 -10.38
N ASN A 177 2.44 6.69 -10.51
CA ASN A 177 2.98 5.56 -11.27
C ASN A 177 2.55 5.57 -12.74
N ILE A 178 3.20 4.73 -13.55
CA ILE A 178 2.94 4.56 -14.99
C ILE A 178 2.46 3.14 -15.27
N ARG A 179 1.36 2.97 -16.02
CA ARG A 179 0.81 1.67 -16.42
C ARG A 179 0.50 1.59 -17.91
N ILE A 180 1.21 0.71 -18.61
CA ILE A 180 1.07 0.51 -20.06
C ILE A 180 0.74 -0.97 -20.29
N GLU A 181 -0.55 -1.32 -20.33
CA GLU A 181 -0.98 -2.73 -20.32
C GLU A 181 -1.99 -3.08 -21.43
N ASN A 182 -1.84 -4.26 -22.03
CA ASN A 182 -2.79 -4.85 -22.97
C ASN A 182 -2.93 -4.08 -24.31
N ASN A 183 -1.83 -3.52 -24.82
CA ASN A 183 -1.79 -2.81 -26.11
C ASN A 183 -1.04 -3.69 -27.15
N PRO A 184 -1.72 -4.59 -27.87
CA PRO A 184 -1.09 -5.73 -28.57
C PRO A 184 -0.15 -5.37 -29.72
N ASN A 185 -0.31 -4.19 -30.35
CA ASN A 185 0.59 -3.72 -31.41
C ASN A 185 1.69 -2.76 -30.92
N LEU A 186 1.68 -2.38 -29.64
CA LEU A 186 2.51 -1.31 -29.11
C LEU A 186 3.97 -1.74 -28.96
N CYS A 187 4.83 -1.15 -29.80
CA CYS A 187 6.28 -1.24 -29.74
C CYS A 187 6.89 -0.07 -28.94
N TYR A 188 8.22 -0.09 -28.80
CA TYR A 188 9.03 1.01 -28.25
C TYR A 188 8.77 1.37 -26.79
N VAL A 189 8.15 0.47 -26.01
CA VAL A 189 7.98 0.67 -24.56
C VAL A 189 9.28 0.40 -23.81
N ASP A 190 10.02 -0.64 -24.20
CA ASP A 190 11.31 -1.03 -23.62
C ASP A 190 12.47 -0.12 -24.02
N THR A 191 12.31 0.65 -25.10
CA THR A 191 13.36 1.56 -25.62
C THR A 191 13.34 2.93 -24.95
N VAL A 192 12.28 3.27 -24.21
CA VAL A 192 12.16 4.52 -23.45
C VAL A 192 12.77 4.35 -22.06
N ASN A 193 13.66 5.26 -21.69
CA ASN A 193 14.18 5.40 -20.34
C ASN A 193 13.10 6.02 -19.42
N TRP A 194 12.23 5.18 -18.89
CA TRP A 194 11.20 5.58 -17.94
C TRP A 194 11.77 6.15 -16.64
N VAL A 195 12.93 5.67 -16.19
CA VAL A 195 13.55 6.11 -14.93
C VAL A 195 13.96 7.59 -14.99
N GLN A 196 14.47 8.05 -16.14
CA GLN A 196 14.77 9.47 -16.42
C GLN A 196 13.53 10.37 -16.31
N LEU A 197 12.33 9.85 -16.62
CA LEU A 197 11.09 10.62 -16.64
C LEU A 197 10.42 10.74 -15.26
N LEU A 198 10.78 9.94 -14.26
CA LEU A 198 10.13 9.99 -12.94
C LEU A 198 10.63 11.19 -12.12
N GLY A 199 9.77 11.77 -11.28
CA GLY A 199 10.15 12.78 -10.28
C GLY A 199 11.02 12.18 -9.17
N ASN A 200 10.59 11.03 -8.64
CA ASN A 200 11.33 10.24 -7.66
C ASN A 200 11.27 8.74 -8.01
N SER A 201 12.33 8.24 -8.66
CA SER A 201 12.49 6.83 -9.05
C SER A 201 12.60 5.83 -7.88
N THR A 202 12.73 6.30 -6.63
CA THR A 202 12.70 5.42 -5.44
C THR A 202 11.29 5.14 -4.91
N GLN A 203 10.30 5.94 -5.30
CA GLN A 203 8.90 5.87 -4.83
C GLN A 203 7.90 5.65 -5.97
N GLN A 204 8.17 6.17 -7.16
CA GLN A 204 7.36 5.92 -8.35
C GLN A 204 7.84 4.66 -9.07
N HIS A 205 6.91 3.92 -9.65
CA HIS A 205 7.16 2.73 -10.44
C HIS A 205 6.47 2.81 -11.81
N PHE A 206 6.98 2.04 -12.77
CA PHE A 206 6.36 1.86 -14.07
C PHE A 206 6.17 0.37 -14.36
N TRP A 207 5.03 0.02 -14.94
CA TRP A 207 4.72 -1.36 -15.33
C TRP A 207 4.23 -1.41 -16.77
N HIS A 208 4.88 -2.25 -17.58
CA HIS A 208 4.42 -2.61 -18.91
C HIS A 208 4.20 -4.14 -18.98
N LYS A 209 3.03 -4.58 -19.45
CA LYS A 209 2.66 -6.01 -19.58
C LYS A 209 1.69 -6.20 -20.75
N LYS A 210 1.73 -7.37 -21.42
CA LYS A 210 0.81 -7.71 -22.53
C LYS A 210 0.80 -6.66 -23.67
N ASN A 211 1.95 -6.04 -23.93
CA ASN A 211 2.18 -5.24 -25.15
C ASN A 211 2.96 -6.10 -26.16
N LYS A 212 3.31 -5.54 -27.33
CA LYS A 212 4.09 -6.29 -28.32
C LYS A 212 5.52 -6.53 -27.80
N PHE A 213 6.01 -7.76 -27.90
CA PHE A 213 7.36 -8.09 -27.45
C PHE A 213 8.44 -7.35 -28.26
N HIS A 214 9.49 -6.86 -27.58
CA HIS A 214 10.59 -6.09 -28.16
C HIS A 214 11.25 -6.76 -29.37
N ASN A 215 11.40 -8.09 -29.36
CA ASN A 215 11.99 -8.87 -30.45
C ASN A 215 11.12 -8.93 -31.73
N HIS A 216 9.85 -8.53 -31.66
CA HIS A 216 8.93 -8.43 -32.81
C HIS A 216 8.74 -6.97 -33.28
N CYS A 217 9.57 -6.05 -32.79
CA CYS A 217 9.58 -4.63 -33.11
C CYS A 217 10.89 -4.25 -33.82
N SER A 218 10.83 -3.25 -34.71
CA SER A 218 12.05 -2.69 -35.30
C SER A 218 12.90 -1.99 -34.23
N HIS A 219 14.22 -2.06 -34.38
CA HIS A 219 15.15 -1.37 -33.47
C HIS A 219 15.11 0.15 -33.66
N CYS A 220 15.55 0.89 -32.63
CA CYS A 220 15.86 2.31 -32.76
C CYS A 220 16.91 2.55 -33.87
N PRO A 221 16.91 3.71 -34.54
CA PRO A 221 17.83 4.00 -35.64
C PRO A 221 19.28 4.08 -35.12
N ARG A 222 20.19 3.34 -35.77
CA ARG A 222 21.64 3.43 -35.54
C ARG A 222 22.29 4.37 -36.55
N THR A 223 23.22 5.20 -36.09
CA THR A 223 23.96 6.13 -36.96
C THR A 223 25.09 5.40 -37.69
N ALA A 224 25.27 5.69 -38.99
CA ALA A 224 26.12 4.88 -39.87
C ALA A 224 27.61 4.76 -39.44
N ASN A 225 28.11 5.71 -38.65
CA ASN A 225 29.50 5.73 -38.18
C ASN A 225 29.78 4.73 -37.02
N GLU A 226 28.75 4.11 -36.45
CA GLU A 226 28.84 3.35 -35.19
C GLU A 226 28.91 1.82 -35.39
N ILE A 227 29.09 1.36 -36.63
CA ILE A 227 29.17 -0.07 -36.98
C ILE A 227 30.54 -0.67 -36.59
N ALA A 228 31.53 0.15 -36.21
CA ALA A 228 32.93 -0.26 -36.03
C ALA A 228 33.42 -0.37 -34.57
N GLN A 229 32.58 -0.13 -33.54
CA GLN A 229 33.02 -0.07 -32.12
C GLN A 229 32.02 -0.65 -31.09
N GLU A 230 31.31 -1.74 -31.39
CA GLU A 230 30.47 -2.46 -30.39
C GLU A 230 30.76 -3.96 -30.32
N GLU A 231 31.97 -4.34 -29.86
CA GLU A 231 32.28 -5.72 -29.43
C GLU A 231 32.43 -5.87 -27.89
N ASP A 232 32.48 -4.75 -27.14
CA ASP A 232 32.75 -4.75 -25.68
C ASP A 232 31.90 -3.73 -24.88
N LEU A 233 30.74 -3.31 -25.41
CA LEU A 233 29.86 -2.36 -24.71
C LEU A 233 28.63 -3.04 -24.07
N SER A 234 28.42 -2.69 -22.79
CA SER A 234 27.26 -3.07 -21.99
C SER A 234 25.95 -2.55 -22.58
N ASP A 235 24.84 -3.24 -22.27
CA ASP A 235 23.44 -2.94 -22.64
C ASP A 235 22.96 -1.49 -22.36
N LYS A 236 23.78 -0.72 -21.63
CA LYS A 236 23.62 0.72 -21.33
C LYS A 236 23.75 1.67 -22.53
N LEU A 237 24.27 1.24 -23.70
CA LEU A 237 24.40 2.13 -24.87
C LEU A 237 23.31 1.99 -25.94
N ARG A 238 22.19 1.30 -25.64
CA ARG A 238 21.01 1.36 -26.51
C ARG A 238 20.45 2.79 -26.54
N LYS A 239 20.64 3.51 -27.65
CA LYS A 239 20.05 4.84 -27.86
C LYS A 239 18.53 4.79 -27.68
N HIS A 240 18.03 5.50 -26.68
CA HIS A 240 16.62 5.50 -26.31
C HIS A 240 15.75 6.15 -27.39
N CYS A 241 14.60 5.55 -27.70
CA CYS A 241 13.68 6.06 -28.71
C CYS A 241 12.21 5.84 -28.37
N TRP A 242 11.36 6.79 -28.79
CA TRP A 242 9.90 6.75 -28.67
C TRP A 242 9.22 6.03 -29.85
N ASN A 243 9.85 6.03 -31.02
CA ASN A 243 9.58 5.18 -32.19
C ASN A 243 10.81 5.18 -33.13
N PHE A 244 10.68 4.63 -34.34
CA PHE A 244 11.78 4.53 -35.31
C PHE A 244 12.38 5.88 -35.74
N ASP A 245 11.58 6.95 -35.81
CA ASP A 245 12.02 8.27 -36.30
C ASP A 245 12.26 9.29 -35.16
N LEU A 246 11.91 8.93 -33.93
CA LEU A 246 11.90 9.82 -32.77
C LEU A 246 12.80 9.27 -31.65
N PRO A 247 14.05 9.76 -31.51
CA PRO A 247 14.84 9.50 -30.31
C PRO A 247 14.13 10.09 -29.07
N GLN A 248 14.40 9.51 -27.90
CA GLN A 248 14.05 10.16 -26.64
C GLN A 248 15.00 11.33 -26.42
N LEU A 249 14.45 12.50 -26.11
CA LEU A 249 15.26 13.64 -25.70
C LEU A 249 15.99 13.31 -24.40
N GLY A 250 17.32 13.19 -24.48
CA GLY A 250 18.18 13.11 -23.31
C GLY A 250 18.15 14.43 -22.53
N LEU A 251 18.74 14.41 -21.34
CA LEU A 251 19.28 15.65 -20.77
C LEU A 251 20.36 16.16 -21.75
N PRO A 252 20.41 17.46 -22.11
CA PRO A 252 21.46 17.99 -23.00
C PRO A 252 22.84 17.89 -22.33
N THR A 253 23.54 16.79 -22.62
CA THR A 253 24.89 16.45 -22.13
C THR A 253 25.72 15.74 -23.21
N ASP A 254 25.57 16.12 -24.49
CA ASP A 254 26.49 15.70 -25.56
C ASP A 254 27.86 16.41 -25.46
N ASP A 255 27.98 17.41 -24.58
CA ASP A 255 29.26 17.86 -24.04
C ASP A 255 29.65 16.99 -22.84
N ASP A 256 30.67 16.15 -23.02
CA ASP A 256 31.18 15.25 -21.98
C ASP A 256 31.79 16.02 -20.78
N ASN A 257 32.27 17.25 -21.01
CA ASN A 257 32.75 18.13 -19.93
C ASN A 257 31.60 18.59 -19.02
N CYS A 258 30.44 18.91 -19.61
CA CYS A 258 29.21 19.22 -18.86
C CYS A 258 28.77 18.04 -18.00
N ARG A 259 28.74 16.82 -18.55
CA ARG A 259 28.41 15.60 -17.81
C ARG A 259 29.36 15.36 -16.63
N ARG A 260 30.66 15.57 -16.83
CA ARG A 260 31.71 15.42 -15.81
C ARG A 260 31.63 16.48 -14.70
N LEU A 261 31.16 17.70 -15.00
CA LEU A 261 31.05 18.80 -14.03
C LEU A 261 29.70 18.80 -13.27
N CYS A 262 28.61 18.42 -13.93
CA CYS A 262 27.25 18.59 -13.43
C CYS A 262 26.58 17.27 -12.99
N GLY A 263 27.10 16.12 -13.41
CA GLY A 263 26.52 14.80 -13.18
C GLY A 263 25.23 14.62 -13.99
N ASP A 264 24.17 14.13 -13.34
CA ASP A 264 22.83 13.97 -13.95
C ASP A 264 22.06 15.30 -14.12
N ARG A 265 22.78 16.43 -14.27
CA ARG A 265 22.21 17.77 -14.48
C ARG A 265 22.66 18.33 -15.81
N SER A 266 21.73 18.95 -16.52
CA SER A 266 22.02 19.78 -17.69
C SER A 266 22.86 21.01 -17.35
N CYS A 267 23.44 21.63 -18.37
CA CYS A 267 24.17 22.90 -18.28
C CYS A 267 23.66 23.92 -19.31
N ASP A 268 24.02 25.18 -19.11
CA ASP A 268 23.87 26.23 -20.12
C ASP A 268 24.98 26.17 -21.19
N LYS A 269 24.86 27.01 -22.23
CA LYS A 269 25.83 27.10 -23.33
C LYS A 269 27.23 27.63 -22.94
N LYS A 270 27.45 27.94 -21.66
CA LYS A 270 28.73 28.38 -21.08
C LYS A 270 29.33 27.30 -20.16
N GLY A 271 28.66 26.16 -19.98
CA GLY A 271 29.06 25.06 -19.10
C GLY A 271 28.62 25.21 -17.64
N ASN A 272 27.77 26.19 -17.29
CA ASN A 272 27.25 26.29 -15.92
C ASN A 272 26.12 25.28 -15.70
N CYS A 273 26.16 24.53 -14.61
CA CYS A 273 25.11 23.56 -14.29
C CYS A 273 23.77 24.25 -13.99
N CYS A 274 22.69 23.73 -14.60
CA CYS A 274 21.31 24.08 -14.27
C CYS A 274 20.92 23.54 -12.88
N ASP A 275 19.80 24.02 -12.34
CA ASP A 275 19.17 23.37 -11.18
C ASP A 275 18.67 21.95 -11.53
N ARG A 276 18.66 21.04 -10.55
CA ARG A 276 18.23 19.64 -10.71
C ARG A 276 16.76 19.50 -11.10
N ASN A 277 15.90 20.44 -10.70
CA ASN A 277 14.48 20.46 -11.02
C ASN A 277 14.17 21.27 -12.30
N CYS A 278 15.18 21.69 -13.05
CA CYS A 278 14.98 22.35 -14.35
C CYS A 278 14.62 21.32 -15.44
N LEU A 279 13.60 21.64 -16.26
CA LEU A 279 13.09 20.79 -17.35
C LEU A 279 13.28 21.43 -18.74
N SER A 280 14.20 22.37 -18.89
CA SER A 280 14.36 23.18 -20.11
C SER A 280 15.75 23.81 -20.20
N ASP A 281 15.96 24.65 -21.21
CA ASP A 281 17.05 25.63 -21.24
C ASP A 281 17.19 26.38 -19.90
N CYS A 282 18.44 26.64 -19.51
CA CYS A 282 18.81 27.46 -18.36
C CYS A 282 19.90 28.49 -18.72
N ASP A 283 20.06 29.49 -17.85
CA ASP A 283 21.19 30.43 -17.81
C ASP A 283 21.71 30.43 -16.36
N GLY A 284 22.74 29.61 -16.10
CA GLY A 284 23.05 29.12 -14.76
C GLY A 284 21.81 28.58 -14.01
N MET A 285 21.57 29.08 -12.79
CA MET A 285 20.46 28.66 -11.94
C MET A 285 19.07 29.16 -12.41
N LYS A 286 18.98 29.97 -13.47
CA LYS A 286 17.70 30.47 -14.01
C LYS A 286 17.18 29.53 -15.09
N CYS A 287 16.13 28.79 -14.77
CA CYS A 287 15.44 27.86 -15.65
C CYS A 287 14.22 28.51 -16.32
N ARG A 288 13.85 28.04 -17.52
CA ARG A 288 12.60 28.45 -18.20
C ARG A 288 11.35 27.66 -17.76
N LEU A 289 11.50 26.40 -17.33
CA LEU A 289 10.40 25.55 -16.84
C LEU A 289 10.85 24.64 -15.69
N CYS A 290 10.25 24.81 -14.51
CA CYS A 290 10.55 24.00 -13.32
C CYS A 290 9.61 22.80 -13.17
N ALA A 291 10.17 21.67 -12.71
CA ALA A 291 9.44 20.47 -12.32
C ALA A 291 8.61 20.70 -11.05
N ASN A 292 9.25 21.28 -10.02
CA ASN A 292 8.61 21.72 -8.78
C ASN A 292 8.11 23.17 -8.94
N LEU A 293 8.54 24.06 -8.05
CA LEU A 293 8.09 25.45 -7.99
C LEU A 293 9.07 26.41 -8.66
N ASN A 294 8.54 27.48 -9.22
CA ASN A 294 9.23 28.57 -9.87
C ASN A 294 9.26 29.81 -8.94
N TYR A 295 10.46 30.17 -8.50
CA TYR A 295 10.75 31.39 -7.75
C TYR A 295 11.62 32.30 -8.63
N GLU A 296 11.01 33.31 -9.27
CA GLU A 296 11.70 34.29 -10.13
C GLU A 296 12.62 33.69 -11.22
N LYS A 297 12.21 32.55 -11.81
CA LYS A 297 12.96 31.67 -12.75
C LYS A 297 13.99 30.73 -12.10
N GLN A 298 14.20 30.77 -10.79
CA GLN A 298 14.93 29.71 -10.07
C GLN A 298 13.95 28.60 -9.68
N CYS A 299 14.37 27.34 -9.85
CA CYS A 299 13.56 26.20 -9.40
C CYS A 299 13.80 25.91 -7.91
N VAL A 300 12.74 25.67 -7.16
CA VAL A 300 12.78 25.40 -5.71
C VAL A 300 11.79 24.29 -5.34
N ASP A 301 12.11 23.54 -4.28
CA ASP A 301 11.24 22.47 -3.76
C ASP A 301 10.12 23.00 -2.84
N SER A 302 10.32 24.17 -2.22
CA SER A 302 9.35 24.92 -1.43
C SER A 302 9.57 26.42 -1.60
N CYS A 303 8.51 27.23 -1.46
CA CYS A 303 8.64 28.68 -1.56
C CYS A 303 9.44 29.27 -0.37
N PRO A 304 10.31 30.28 -0.60
CA PRO A 304 10.97 31.00 0.49
C PRO A 304 9.99 31.72 1.43
N SER A 305 10.49 32.11 2.60
CA SER A 305 9.77 33.00 3.53
C SER A 305 9.19 34.22 2.84
N GLU A 306 7.99 34.65 3.28
CA GLU A 306 7.16 35.73 2.69
C GLU A 306 6.55 35.44 1.29
N TYR A 307 6.96 34.35 0.64
CA TYR A 307 6.33 33.85 -0.58
C TYR A 307 5.34 32.71 -0.29
N TYR A 308 4.37 32.56 -1.18
CA TYR A 308 3.25 31.64 -1.06
C TYR A 308 3.09 30.88 -2.37
N GLU A 309 2.92 29.57 -2.26
CA GLU A 309 2.71 28.66 -3.38
C GLU A 309 1.37 28.96 -4.08
N TYR A 310 1.42 29.13 -5.40
CA TYR A 310 0.26 29.37 -6.25
C TYR A 310 0.19 28.35 -7.39
N GLN A 311 -0.94 27.66 -7.47
CA GLN A 311 -1.23 26.61 -8.46
C GLN A 311 -0.15 25.52 -8.58
N GLU A 312 0.52 25.21 -7.46
CA GLU A 312 1.59 24.20 -7.33
C GLU A 312 2.66 24.32 -8.43
N ARG A 313 3.00 25.58 -8.74
CA ARG A 313 3.90 25.93 -9.85
C ARG A 313 4.69 27.21 -9.60
N ASP A 314 4.08 28.28 -9.08
CA ASP A 314 4.72 29.60 -8.99
C ASP A 314 4.70 30.13 -7.55
N CYS A 315 5.82 30.65 -7.07
CA CYS A 315 5.90 31.32 -5.77
C CYS A 315 5.53 32.81 -5.92
N ILE A 316 4.54 33.29 -5.16
CA ILE A 316 4.05 34.67 -5.22
C ILE A 316 4.02 35.35 -3.84
N THR A 317 4.25 36.66 -3.81
CA THR A 317 4.17 37.42 -2.55
C THR A 317 2.74 37.48 -1.99
N ALA A 318 2.61 37.65 -0.67
CA ALA A 318 1.32 37.85 0.00
C ALA A 318 0.46 38.96 -0.67
N LEU A 319 1.10 40.05 -1.12
CA LEU A 319 0.42 41.15 -1.81
C LEU A 319 -0.17 40.71 -3.16
N LYS A 320 0.56 39.91 -3.94
CA LYS A 320 0.07 39.36 -5.22
C LYS A 320 -1.05 38.35 -5.00
N CYS A 321 -0.95 37.50 -3.97
CA CYS A 321 -2.02 36.59 -3.56
C CYS A 321 -3.32 37.35 -3.21
N ARG A 322 -3.23 38.39 -2.36
CA ARG A 322 -4.37 39.24 -1.97
C ARG A 322 -4.98 40.00 -3.16
N LYS A 323 -4.16 40.50 -4.10
CA LYS A 323 -4.63 41.13 -5.34
C LYS A 323 -5.43 40.20 -6.26
N LEU A 324 -5.23 38.88 -6.15
CA LEU A 324 -6.04 37.86 -6.85
C LEU A 324 -7.33 37.49 -6.07
N GLY A 325 -7.64 38.17 -4.96
CA GLY A 325 -8.80 37.89 -4.11
C GLY A 325 -8.66 36.67 -3.17
N LEU A 326 -7.49 36.03 -3.21
CA LEU A 326 -7.13 34.80 -2.51
C LEU A 326 -6.53 35.07 -1.12
N ILE A 327 -6.41 34.02 -0.30
CA ILE A 327 -5.98 34.08 1.09
C ILE A 327 -4.56 33.49 1.20
N PRO A 328 -3.54 34.27 1.63
CA PRO A 328 -2.23 33.72 1.95
C PRO A 328 -2.27 33.01 3.33
N HIS A 329 -2.03 31.70 3.35
CA HIS A 329 -2.12 30.88 4.55
C HIS A 329 -1.17 29.67 4.50
N ALA A 330 -0.45 29.40 5.59
CA ALA A 330 0.43 28.22 5.74
C ALA A 330 1.42 27.96 4.57
N GLY A 331 1.96 29.03 3.97
CA GLY A 331 2.87 28.95 2.81
C GLY A 331 2.19 28.74 1.45
N SER A 332 0.86 28.69 1.39
CA SER A 332 0.05 28.56 0.16
C SER A 332 -0.88 29.75 -0.07
N CYS A 333 -1.26 29.99 -1.32
CA CYS A 333 -2.24 31.00 -1.72
C CYS A 333 -3.57 30.33 -2.10
N ILE A 334 -4.53 30.28 -1.16
CA ILE A 334 -5.73 29.44 -1.25
C ILE A 334 -7.03 30.24 -1.47
N GLN A 335 -8.01 29.63 -2.16
CA GLN A 335 -9.30 30.27 -2.47
C GLN A 335 -10.32 30.16 -1.32
N LYS A 336 -10.25 29.08 -0.55
CA LYS A 336 -11.07 28.80 0.65
C LYS A 336 -10.14 28.39 1.78
N CYS A 337 -10.47 28.73 3.02
CA CYS A 337 -9.73 28.23 4.17
C CYS A 337 -9.86 26.70 4.32
N PRO A 338 -8.90 26.01 4.96
CA PRO A 338 -9.02 24.57 5.23
C PRO A 338 -10.19 24.24 6.17
N LYS A 339 -10.51 22.95 6.31
CA LYS A 339 -11.43 22.49 7.38
C LYS A 339 -10.90 22.99 8.74
N ASN A 340 -11.82 23.36 9.64
CA ASN A 340 -11.54 23.96 10.96
C ASN A 340 -10.92 25.38 10.95
N TYR A 341 -10.87 26.06 9.79
CA TYR A 341 -10.48 27.47 9.71
C TYR A 341 -11.63 28.34 9.18
N VAL A 342 -11.95 29.41 9.91
CA VAL A 342 -12.92 30.43 9.48
C VAL A 342 -12.22 31.62 8.86
N ILE A 343 -12.86 32.27 7.89
CA ILE A 343 -12.37 33.53 7.32
C ILE A 343 -12.51 34.62 8.40
N SER A 344 -11.39 35.13 8.89
CA SER A 344 -11.31 36.33 9.70
C SER A 344 -10.86 37.52 8.86
N PHE A 345 -11.22 38.73 9.28
CA PHE A 345 -10.74 39.96 8.67
C PHE A 345 -9.76 40.63 9.64
N ILE A 346 -8.51 40.77 9.21
CA ILE A 346 -7.45 41.43 9.99
C ILE A 346 -6.99 42.63 9.15
N LYS A 347 -7.30 43.85 9.60
CA LYS A 347 -7.04 45.10 8.85
C LYS A 347 -7.60 45.01 7.42
N ASP A 348 -8.89 44.68 7.33
CA ASP A 348 -9.69 44.48 6.12
C ASP A 348 -9.19 43.41 5.12
N GLN A 349 -8.21 42.60 5.54
CA GLN A 349 -7.64 41.53 4.72
C GLN A 349 -8.13 40.17 5.23
N LYS A 350 -8.59 39.34 4.29
CA LYS A 350 -8.99 37.95 4.57
C LYS A 350 -7.79 37.17 5.13
N SER A 351 -8.01 36.46 6.22
CA SER A 351 -7.10 35.52 6.85
C SER A 351 -7.87 34.28 7.30
N CYS A 352 -7.18 33.17 7.53
CA CYS A 352 -7.77 31.94 8.05
C CYS A 352 -7.45 31.82 9.54
N LYS A 353 -8.45 32.01 10.42
CA LYS A 353 -8.31 31.79 11.87
C LYS A 353 -8.72 30.35 12.21
N GLN A 354 -7.85 29.62 12.89
CA GLN A 354 -8.13 28.27 13.38
C GLN A 354 -9.21 28.30 14.47
N LEU A 355 -10.13 27.34 14.41
CA LEU A 355 -11.21 27.15 15.38
C LEU A 355 -11.19 25.70 15.87
N CYS A 356 -10.55 25.48 17.02
CA CYS A 356 -10.42 24.18 17.68
C CYS A 356 -11.67 23.86 18.54
N ASN A 357 -12.85 24.17 18.02
CA ASN A 357 -14.13 24.02 18.70
C ASN A 357 -14.98 22.95 18.00
N GLY A 358 -15.49 21.99 18.76
CA GLY A 358 -16.36 20.93 18.26
C GLY A 358 -16.03 19.55 18.83
N LYS A 359 -16.70 18.55 18.27
CA LYS A 359 -16.56 17.15 18.64
C LYS A 359 -15.76 16.43 17.56
N TYR A 360 -14.54 16.03 17.88
CA TYR A 360 -13.60 15.46 16.93
C TYR A 360 -13.61 13.94 17.01
N ILE A 361 -13.64 13.29 15.85
CA ILE A 361 -13.57 11.84 15.69
C ILE A 361 -12.42 11.58 14.71
N ILE A 362 -11.38 10.88 15.17
CA ILE A 362 -10.10 10.76 14.48
C ILE A 362 -9.95 9.33 13.94
N ASN A 363 -10.26 9.16 12.65
CA ASN A 363 -10.24 7.86 11.96
C ASN A 363 -9.28 7.85 10.76
N THR A 364 -8.91 9.03 10.23
CA THR A 364 -8.06 9.21 9.05
C THR A 364 -6.93 10.21 9.30
N VAL A 365 -5.90 10.20 8.44
CA VAL A 365 -4.83 11.22 8.46
C VAL A 365 -5.40 12.64 8.30
N THR A 366 -6.45 12.83 7.49
CA THR A 366 -7.05 14.15 7.28
C THR A 366 -7.79 14.71 8.50
N ASP A 367 -8.24 13.85 9.42
CA ASP A 367 -8.85 14.28 10.68
C ASP A 367 -7.77 14.78 11.65
N ILE A 368 -6.62 14.09 11.68
CA ILE A 368 -5.43 14.45 12.47
C ILE A 368 -4.88 15.82 12.04
N GLU A 369 -4.73 16.04 10.74
CA GLU A 369 -4.27 17.33 10.20
C GLU A 369 -5.19 18.50 10.61
N SER A 370 -6.49 18.24 10.75
CA SER A 370 -7.48 19.26 11.12
C SER A 370 -7.31 19.82 12.54
N LEU A 371 -6.61 19.11 13.43
CA LEU A 371 -6.28 19.54 14.80
C LEU A 371 -4.85 20.06 14.95
N ARG A 372 -4.03 20.02 13.89
CA ARG A 372 -2.61 20.37 13.97
C ARG A 372 -2.41 21.83 14.40
N GLY A 373 -1.67 22.03 15.49
CA GLY A 373 -1.41 23.34 16.07
C GLY A 373 -2.46 23.85 17.07
N CYS A 374 -3.57 23.12 17.30
CA CYS A 374 -4.49 23.42 18.39
C CYS A 374 -3.79 23.32 19.74
N SER A 375 -3.98 24.32 20.61
CA SER A 375 -3.51 24.29 21.99
C SER A 375 -4.60 23.88 23.00
N LYS A 376 -5.84 24.27 22.71
CA LYS A 376 -7.03 23.94 23.50
C LYS A 376 -8.11 23.39 22.57
N ILE A 377 -8.67 22.25 22.91
CA ILE A 377 -9.84 21.65 22.24
C ILE A 377 -11.08 22.00 23.05
N VAL A 378 -11.96 22.82 22.47
CA VAL A 378 -13.23 23.24 23.09
C VAL A 378 -14.33 22.29 22.64
N GLY A 379 -14.56 21.26 23.44
CA GLY A 379 -15.37 20.08 23.10
C GLY A 379 -14.61 18.78 23.33
N SER A 380 -15.10 17.68 22.76
CA SER A 380 -14.64 16.31 23.05
C SER A 380 -13.83 15.68 21.92
N LEU A 381 -12.88 14.81 22.29
CA LEU A 381 -11.99 14.10 21.38
C LEU A 381 -12.23 12.60 21.43
N THR A 382 -12.54 12.00 20.28
CA THR A 382 -12.64 10.55 20.07
C THR A 382 -11.58 10.10 19.09
N ILE A 383 -10.85 9.04 19.42
CA ILE A 383 -9.78 8.45 18.61
C ILE A 383 -10.17 6.99 18.31
N GLU A 384 -10.33 6.66 17.02
CA GLU A 384 -10.69 5.32 16.53
C GLU A 384 -9.87 4.95 15.29
N LEU A 385 -8.66 4.45 15.53
CA LEU A 385 -7.62 4.26 14.52
C LEU A 385 -7.62 2.83 13.98
N THR A 386 -8.56 2.56 13.08
CA THR A 386 -8.70 1.27 12.38
C THR A 386 -7.82 1.15 11.13
N ASP A 387 -7.38 2.26 10.51
CA ASP A 387 -6.48 2.23 9.36
C ASP A 387 -4.98 2.20 9.75
N MET A 388 -4.35 1.04 9.53
CA MET A 388 -2.93 0.77 9.72
C MET A 388 -1.98 1.72 8.97
N LYS A 389 -2.46 2.51 8.00
CA LYS A 389 -1.65 3.53 7.31
C LYS A 389 -1.27 4.71 8.24
N ILE A 390 -1.98 4.92 9.35
CA ILE A 390 -1.77 6.08 10.23
C ILE A 390 -0.57 5.85 11.16
N LYS A 391 0.57 6.46 10.83
CA LYS A 391 1.77 6.42 11.69
C LYS A 391 1.62 7.33 12.91
N ILE A 392 2.12 6.88 14.07
CA ILE A 392 2.11 7.63 15.35
C ILE A 392 2.77 9.02 15.21
N SER A 393 3.72 9.19 14.28
CA SER A 393 4.35 10.48 13.96
C SER A 393 3.36 11.56 13.50
N HIS A 394 2.23 11.20 12.87
CA HIS A 394 1.19 12.17 12.49
C HIS A 394 0.39 12.63 13.71
N LEU A 395 0.06 11.71 14.63
CA LEU A 395 -0.60 12.02 15.90
C LEU A 395 0.28 12.96 16.72
N ASP A 396 1.55 12.59 16.91
CA ASP A 396 2.51 13.37 17.70
C ASP A 396 2.71 14.78 17.13
N ALA A 397 2.79 14.93 15.80
CA ALA A 397 2.94 16.21 15.12
C ALA A 397 1.67 17.09 15.07
N ALA A 398 0.52 16.56 15.50
CA ALA A 398 -0.76 17.29 15.60
C ALA A 398 -1.12 17.60 17.05
N PHE A 399 -1.03 16.60 17.93
CA PHE A 399 -1.40 16.69 19.35
C PHE A 399 -0.28 17.27 20.24
N SER A 400 0.93 17.50 19.72
CA SER A 400 2.06 18.10 20.47
C SER A 400 1.73 19.37 21.23
N ASN A 401 0.78 20.17 20.74
CA ASN A 401 0.48 21.48 21.30
C ASN A 401 -0.74 21.45 22.25
N VAL A 402 -1.52 20.37 22.26
CA VAL A 402 -2.78 20.28 23.00
C VAL A 402 -2.50 20.12 24.49
N THR A 403 -2.80 21.16 25.27
CA THR A 403 -2.66 21.17 26.73
C THR A 403 -3.98 20.94 27.47
N GLU A 404 -5.11 21.21 26.81
CA GLU A 404 -6.43 21.25 27.44
C GLU A 404 -7.53 20.70 26.52
N ILE A 405 -8.33 19.77 27.03
CA ILE A 405 -9.57 19.28 26.41
C ILE A 405 -10.72 19.64 27.35
N THR A 406 -11.76 20.33 26.87
CA THR A 406 -12.86 20.76 27.76
C THR A 406 -13.99 19.73 27.90
N GLY A 407 -14.25 18.92 26.88
CA GLY A 407 -15.15 17.78 26.95
C GLY A 407 -14.48 16.52 27.51
N TYR A 408 -14.78 15.38 26.91
CA TYR A 408 -14.18 14.08 27.23
C TYR A 408 -13.04 13.69 26.27
N LEU A 409 -12.25 12.70 26.67
CA LEU A 409 -11.33 11.95 25.81
C LEU A 409 -11.77 10.48 25.71
N LYS A 410 -12.01 9.99 24.50
CA LYS A 410 -12.34 8.59 24.20
C LYS A 410 -11.30 8.01 23.24
N VAL A 411 -10.68 6.88 23.59
CA VAL A 411 -9.77 6.13 22.74
C VAL A 411 -10.30 4.71 22.61
N VAL A 412 -10.76 4.33 21.42
CA VAL A 412 -11.36 3.02 21.19
C VAL A 412 -10.83 2.35 19.94
N ASN A 413 -10.89 1.00 19.90
CA ASN A 413 -10.69 0.21 18.68
C ASN A 413 -9.46 0.67 17.87
N SER A 414 -8.38 1.00 18.59
CA SER A 414 -7.16 1.59 18.05
C SER A 414 -5.98 0.64 18.28
N PRO A 415 -5.97 -0.55 17.64
CA PRO A 415 -5.03 -1.62 17.95
C PRO A 415 -3.57 -1.20 17.80
N GLN A 416 -3.27 -0.27 16.89
CA GLN A 416 -1.93 0.27 16.64
C GLN A 416 -1.35 1.18 17.72
N LEU A 417 -2.12 1.56 18.76
CA LEU A 417 -1.62 2.41 19.84
C LEU A 417 -0.94 1.56 20.94
N LEU A 418 0.36 1.78 21.12
CA LEU A 418 1.14 1.24 22.24
C LEU A 418 1.02 2.10 23.50
N SER A 419 0.84 3.42 23.35
CA SER A 419 0.62 4.37 24.42
C SER A 419 -0.14 5.62 23.95
N LEU A 420 -0.59 6.46 24.89
CA LEU A 420 -1.19 7.77 24.59
C LEU A 420 -0.16 8.92 24.64
N HIS A 421 1.15 8.62 24.60
CA HIS A 421 2.23 9.61 24.78
C HIS A 421 2.28 10.71 23.69
N PHE A 422 1.57 10.54 22.57
CA PHE A 422 1.43 11.60 21.55
C PHE A 422 0.67 12.83 22.08
N LEU A 423 -0.11 12.68 23.16
CA LEU A 423 -0.70 13.75 23.95
C LEU A 423 0.29 14.29 25.01
N ARG A 424 1.60 14.30 24.74
CA ARG A 424 2.69 14.60 25.69
C ARG A 424 2.53 15.86 26.55
N ASN A 425 1.86 16.88 26.01
CA ASN A 425 1.68 18.17 26.67
C ASN A 425 0.26 18.35 27.24
N LEU A 426 -0.60 17.34 27.20
CA LEU A 426 -1.93 17.37 27.80
C LEU A 426 -1.80 17.46 29.33
N ILE A 427 -2.41 18.49 29.92
CA ILE A 427 -2.40 18.77 31.36
C ILE A 427 -3.80 18.59 31.96
N THR A 428 -4.87 18.91 31.22
CA THR A 428 -6.24 18.93 31.78
C THR A 428 -7.30 18.37 30.84
N ILE A 429 -8.17 17.51 31.37
CA ILE A 429 -9.48 17.14 30.80
C ILE A 429 -10.55 17.70 31.76
N ARG A 430 -11.44 18.58 31.28
CA ARG A 430 -12.42 19.23 32.18
C ARG A 430 -13.68 18.39 32.46
N GLY A 431 -14.20 17.65 31.48
CA GLY A 431 -15.47 16.94 31.64
C GLY A 431 -16.71 17.86 31.63
N GLU A 432 -16.66 18.94 30.84
CA GLU A 432 -17.84 19.79 30.56
C GLU A 432 -18.93 18.98 29.84
N GLU A 433 -18.53 18.23 28.81
CA GLU A 433 -19.28 17.13 28.20
C GLU A 433 -18.75 15.79 28.77
N LEU A 434 -19.64 14.87 29.11
CA LEU A 434 -19.32 13.52 29.60
C LEU A 434 -20.02 12.47 28.73
N ILE A 435 -19.45 11.26 28.66
CA ILE A 435 -20.14 10.09 28.10
C ILE A 435 -21.01 9.47 29.20
N ASP A 436 -22.26 9.16 28.85
CA ASP A 436 -23.29 8.59 29.74
C ASP A 436 -23.45 9.39 31.05
N ASP A 437 -23.26 10.71 30.99
CA ASP A 437 -23.17 11.67 32.10
C ASP A 437 -22.16 11.32 33.22
N LEU A 438 -21.29 10.33 32.98
CA LEU A 438 -20.43 9.71 33.98
C LEU A 438 -18.94 9.79 33.65
N TYR A 439 -18.54 9.66 32.38
CA TYR A 439 -17.16 9.38 32.00
C TYR A 439 -16.49 10.51 31.23
N ALA A 440 -15.30 10.93 31.70
CA ALA A 440 -14.46 11.93 31.06
C ALA A 440 -13.24 11.33 30.32
N LEU A 441 -12.80 10.13 30.72
CA LEU A 441 -11.75 9.37 30.04
C LEU A 441 -12.23 7.93 29.79
N ILE A 442 -12.41 7.56 28.53
CA ILE A 442 -12.74 6.20 28.10
C ILE A 442 -11.60 5.63 27.27
N VAL A 443 -11.11 4.45 27.62
CA VAL A 443 -10.06 3.72 26.90
C VAL A 443 -10.50 2.26 26.76
N VAL A 444 -11.06 1.88 25.61
CA VAL A 444 -11.68 0.56 25.41
C VAL A 444 -11.25 -0.13 24.13
N ASP A 445 -10.93 -1.43 24.19
CA ASP A 445 -10.60 -2.26 23.02
C ASP A 445 -9.33 -1.80 22.26
N ASN A 446 -8.29 -1.45 23.02
CA ASN A 446 -7.00 -1.03 22.47
C ASN A 446 -5.98 -2.16 22.65
N PHE A 447 -5.99 -3.12 21.72
CA PHE A 447 -5.37 -4.44 21.90
C PHE A 447 -3.85 -4.41 22.19
N HIS A 448 -3.08 -3.41 21.71
CA HIS A 448 -1.62 -3.36 21.92
C HIS A 448 -1.22 -2.38 23.04
N LEU A 449 -2.17 -1.61 23.58
CA LEU A 449 -1.91 -0.53 24.53
C LEU A 449 -1.29 -1.07 25.82
N SER A 450 -0.10 -0.59 26.19
CA SER A 450 0.66 -1.03 27.37
C SER A 450 1.01 0.08 28.36
N GLU A 451 1.02 1.34 27.89
CA GLU A 451 1.16 2.54 28.71
C GLU A 451 0.00 3.51 28.48
N ILE A 452 -0.19 4.44 29.41
CA ILE A 452 -1.20 5.51 29.30
C ILE A 452 -0.47 6.83 29.01
N TRP A 453 0.09 7.46 30.06
CA TRP A 453 0.86 8.70 29.99
C TRP A 453 2.36 8.42 30.13
N ALA A 454 3.19 9.39 29.70
CA ALA A 454 4.64 9.28 29.89
C ALA A 454 5.00 9.28 31.39
N PRO A 455 6.15 8.71 31.82
CA PRO A 455 6.46 8.46 33.24
C PRO A 455 6.43 9.68 34.18
N ASN A 456 6.53 10.91 33.65
CA ASN A 456 6.49 12.16 34.41
C ASN A 456 5.25 13.03 34.07
N GLN A 457 4.29 12.52 33.29
CA GLN A 457 3.11 13.26 32.83
C GLN A 457 1.90 13.00 33.73
N ASN A 458 1.43 14.03 34.41
CA ASN A 458 0.20 14.00 35.21
C ASN A 458 -0.92 14.78 34.51
N VAL A 459 -1.93 14.09 34.01
CA VAL A 459 -3.15 14.71 33.43
C VAL A 459 -4.21 14.84 34.52
N ALA A 460 -4.73 16.04 34.77
CA ALA A 460 -5.82 16.27 35.72
C ALA A 460 -7.20 16.10 35.06
N ILE A 461 -8.07 15.30 35.68
CA ILE A 461 -9.48 15.09 35.29
C ILE A 461 -10.34 15.85 36.32
N LEU A 462 -10.96 16.96 35.90
CA LEU A 462 -11.64 17.88 36.83
C LEU A 462 -13.04 17.42 37.24
N LYS A 463 -13.77 16.79 36.32
CA LYS A 463 -15.13 16.26 36.51
C LYS A 463 -15.26 14.98 35.67
N GLY A 464 -16.07 14.03 36.16
CA GLY A 464 -16.29 12.74 35.51
C GLY A 464 -15.27 11.67 35.92
N SER A 465 -15.67 10.41 35.77
CA SER A 465 -14.89 9.22 36.11
C SER A 465 -14.15 8.65 34.89
N ILE A 466 -13.49 7.50 35.06
CA ILE A 466 -12.75 6.79 34.01
C ILE A 466 -13.41 5.44 33.68
N TYR A 467 -13.22 4.96 32.45
CA TYR A 467 -13.67 3.64 32.00
C TYR A 467 -12.59 2.95 31.15
N PHE A 468 -12.07 1.83 31.65
CA PHE A 468 -10.96 1.08 31.04
C PHE A 468 -11.33 -0.41 30.95
N HIS A 469 -11.53 -0.94 29.73
CA HIS A 469 -11.82 -2.36 29.49
C HIS A 469 -11.29 -2.82 28.13
N LEU A 470 -11.07 -4.13 27.96
CA LEU A 470 -10.58 -4.72 26.72
C LEU A 470 -9.20 -4.16 26.27
N ASN A 471 -8.33 -3.84 27.24
CA ASN A 471 -6.96 -3.42 26.99
C ASN A 471 -5.99 -4.54 27.47
N PRO A 472 -5.89 -5.68 26.76
CA PRO A 472 -5.25 -6.89 27.26
C PRO A 472 -3.74 -6.78 27.53
N ARG A 473 -3.07 -5.71 27.06
CA ARG A 473 -1.65 -5.41 27.38
C ARG A 473 -1.47 -4.28 28.40
N LEU A 474 -2.55 -3.63 28.87
CA LEU A 474 -2.47 -2.52 29.82
C LEU A 474 -2.67 -3.02 31.25
N CYS A 475 -1.60 -2.99 32.04
CA CYS A 475 -1.62 -3.49 33.41
C CYS A 475 -2.50 -2.64 34.36
N LEU A 476 -3.37 -3.31 35.12
CA LEU A 476 -4.35 -2.66 36.01
C LEU A 476 -3.73 -1.73 37.06
N TYR A 477 -2.48 -1.97 37.49
CA TYR A 477 -1.83 -1.07 38.45
C TYR A 477 -1.60 0.34 37.88
N LYS A 478 -1.28 0.45 36.58
CA LYS A 478 -1.13 1.74 35.86
C LYS A 478 -2.45 2.50 35.77
N ILE A 479 -3.57 1.77 35.62
CA ILE A 479 -4.91 2.37 35.64
C ILE A 479 -5.24 2.86 37.06
N ARG A 480 -4.84 2.13 38.11
CA ARG A 480 -5.02 2.55 39.52
C ARG A 480 -4.16 3.76 39.90
N GLU A 481 -3.00 3.96 39.29
CA GLU A 481 -2.18 5.16 39.48
C GLU A 481 -2.90 6.45 39.05
N LEU A 482 -3.80 6.37 38.05
CA LEU A 482 -4.69 7.47 37.66
C LEU A 482 -5.67 7.89 38.77
N GLN A 483 -5.80 7.16 39.87
CA GLN A 483 -6.60 7.63 41.03
C GLN A 483 -6.12 8.99 41.54
N LYS A 484 -4.84 9.32 41.38
CA LYS A 484 -4.23 10.62 41.73
C LYS A 484 -4.60 11.75 40.75
N SER A 485 -5.04 11.39 39.53
CA SER A 485 -5.40 12.32 38.46
C SER A 485 -6.85 12.81 38.54
N ILE A 486 -7.74 12.09 39.21
CA ILE A 486 -9.18 12.40 39.25
C ILE A 486 -9.50 13.25 40.47
N ARG A 487 -10.23 14.34 40.29
CA ARG A 487 -10.62 15.24 41.40
C ARG A 487 -11.61 14.55 42.36
N SER A 488 -11.47 14.85 43.66
CA SER A 488 -12.00 14.07 44.80
C SER A 488 -13.54 13.90 44.91
N GLU A 489 -14.34 14.39 43.97
CA GLU A 489 -15.80 14.22 43.95
C GLU A 489 -16.23 12.84 43.41
N THR A 490 -15.35 12.14 42.68
CA THR A 490 -15.63 10.79 42.16
C THR A 490 -15.28 9.69 43.15
N LYS A 491 -16.10 8.63 43.20
CA LYS A 491 -15.81 7.37 43.89
C LYS A 491 -14.48 6.75 43.39
N PRO A 492 -13.75 5.99 44.23
CA PRO A 492 -12.52 5.35 43.83
C PRO A 492 -12.73 4.32 42.70
N ILE A 493 -11.69 4.11 41.88
CA ILE A 493 -11.70 3.21 40.72
C ILE A 493 -12.04 1.78 41.17
N ASN A 494 -13.24 1.33 40.81
CA ASN A 494 -13.75 0.00 41.11
C ASN A 494 -13.69 -0.93 39.88
N THR A 495 -14.13 -2.17 40.03
CA THR A 495 -14.13 -3.21 38.96
C THR A 495 -15.05 -2.89 37.77
N VAL A 496 -16.06 -2.04 37.94
CA VAL A 496 -16.91 -1.54 36.84
C VAL A 496 -16.19 -0.45 36.05
N ASN A 497 -15.40 0.41 36.71
CA ASN A 497 -14.54 1.38 36.05
C ASN A 497 -13.34 0.72 35.34
N ALA A 498 -12.68 -0.23 35.98
CA ALA A 498 -11.51 -0.94 35.44
C ALA A 498 -11.43 -2.38 35.98
N SER A 499 -11.72 -3.36 35.12
CA SER A 499 -11.72 -4.77 35.51
C SER A 499 -10.36 -5.46 35.31
N PRO A 500 -9.88 -6.29 36.26
CA PRO A 500 -8.72 -7.17 36.05
C PRO A 500 -8.96 -8.23 34.96
N HIS A 501 -10.23 -8.58 34.68
CA HIS A 501 -10.55 -9.57 33.65
C HIS A 501 -10.45 -9.01 32.22
N SER A 502 -10.33 -7.68 32.06
CA SER A 502 -10.35 -7.01 30.76
C SER A 502 -9.14 -6.08 30.53
N ASN A 503 -8.26 -5.91 31.51
CA ASN A 503 -7.04 -5.10 31.40
C ASN A 503 -5.83 -5.90 31.90
N GLY A 504 -4.82 -6.10 31.04
CA GLY A 504 -3.59 -6.82 31.37
C GLY A 504 -3.64 -8.35 31.23
N GLU A 505 -4.73 -8.92 30.72
CA GLU A 505 -4.93 -10.37 30.52
C GLU A 505 -3.74 -11.08 29.82
N ARG A 506 -3.12 -10.42 28.83
CA ARG A 506 -2.17 -11.03 27.88
C ARG A 506 -0.73 -10.55 28.06
N VAL A 507 -0.40 -10.02 29.25
CA VAL A 507 0.94 -9.58 29.62
C VAL A 507 1.24 -9.93 31.09
N VAL A 508 2.51 -10.10 31.43
CA VAL A 508 2.93 -10.28 32.83
C VAL A 508 3.07 -8.90 33.45
N CYS A 509 2.25 -8.61 34.46
CA CYS A 509 2.16 -7.28 35.08
C CYS A 509 2.97 -7.13 36.37
N SER A 510 3.64 -8.18 36.83
CA SER A 510 4.49 -8.19 38.02
C SER A 510 5.95 -8.44 37.66
N SER A 511 6.86 -7.85 38.43
CA SER A 511 8.29 -8.16 38.38
C SER A 511 8.56 -9.51 39.05
N ALA A 512 9.36 -10.37 38.40
CA ALA A 512 9.76 -11.71 38.84
C ALA A 512 8.60 -12.75 38.98
N PRO A 513 8.22 -13.44 37.88
CA PRO A 513 7.54 -14.74 37.99
C PRO A 513 8.46 -15.80 38.62
N ILE A 514 7.92 -16.96 38.95
CA ILE A 514 8.73 -18.10 39.43
C ILE A 514 9.68 -18.54 38.30
N ASN A 515 10.99 -18.41 38.54
CA ASN A 515 12.02 -18.81 37.58
C ASN A 515 12.00 -20.33 37.39
N LEU A 516 11.72 -20.80 36.17
CA LEU A 516 11.88 -22.21 35.79
C LEU A 516 13.29 -22.45 35.26
N THR A 517 14.00 -23.46 35.76
CA THR A 517 15.17 -24.01 35.05
C THR A 517 14.72 -25.04 34.03
N VAL A 518 15.23 -24.87 32.81
CA VAL A 518 15.05 -25.78 31.67
C VAL A 518 16.43 -26.01 31.07
N THR A 519 16.69 -27.22 30.57
CA THR A 519 17.94 -27.58 29.92
C THR A 519 17.67 -28.36 28.63
N VAL A 520 18.63 -28.29 27.71
CA VAL A 520 18.69 -29.18 26.54
C VAL A 520 19.28 -30.52 27.00
N GLU A 521 18.57 -31.62 26.77
CA GLU A 521 19.01 -32.97 27.13
C GLU A 521 19.67 -33.70 25.94
N ASP A 522 19.21 -33.43 24.71
CA ASP A 522 19.64 -34.10 23.47
C ASP A 522 19.20 -33.25 22.26
N PHE A 523 19.96 -33.26 21.15
CA PHE A 523 19.57 -32.56 19.91
C PHE A 523 20.23 -33.14 18.66
N ASN A 524 19.55 -33.01 17.53
CA ASN A 524 20.06 -33.42 16.21
C ASN A 524 19.89 -32.28 15.19
N SER A 525 19.80 -32.60 13.89
CA SER A 525 19.68 -31.61 12.81
C SER A 525 18.26 -31.12 12.53
N THR A 526 17.22 -31.71 13.13
CA THR A 526 15.81 -31.31 12.93
C THR A 526 14.96 -31.31 14.20
N ALA A 527 15.52 -31.68 15.35
CA ALA A 527 14.83 -31.78 16.63
C ALA A 527 15.73 -31.49 17.85
N VAL A 528 15.11 -31.07 18.95
CA VAL A 528 15.74 -30.93 20.29
C VAL A 528 14.84 -31.51 21.37
N ARG A 529 15.43 -32.17 22.38
CA ARG A 529 14.76 -32.61 23.60
C ARG A 529 15.06 -31.64 24.73
N LEU A 530 14.02 -31.05 25.29
CA LEU A 530 14.07 -30.15 26.43
C LEU A 530 13.64 -30.90 27.70
N LYS A 531 14.29 -30.60 28.82
CA LYS A 531 14.01 -31.12 30.15
C LYS A 531 13.78 -29.97 31.13
N ILE A 532 12.69 -30.03 31.89
CA ILE A 532 12.38 -29.09 32.98
C ILE A 532 12.87 -29.68 34.30
N ASP A 533 13.42 -28.84 35.18
CA ASP A 533 13.82 -29.26 36.52
C ASP A 533 12.61 -29.45 37.44
N ILE A 534 12.64 -30.48 38.29
CA ILE A 534 11.56 -30.83 39.21
C ILE A 534 11.64 -30.01 40.51
N TYR A 535 12.85 -29.63 40.94
CA TYR A 535 13.07 -29.06 42.28
C TYR A 535 12.27 -27.77 42.53
N LEU A 536 12.13 -26.92 41.50
CA LEU A 536 11.36 -25.68 41.56
C LEU A 536 9.83 -25.87 41.45
N LEU A 537 9.37 -27.02 40.95
CA LEU A 537 7.95 -27.27 40.67
C LEU A 537 7.14 -27.67 41.92
N TYR A 538 7.79 -28.13 42.99
CA TYR A 538 7.12 -28.50 44.25
C TYR A 538 6.32 -27.35 44.88
N ASN A 539 6.67 -26.09 44.59
CA ASN A 539 5.95 -24.90 45.08
C ASN A 539 4.71 -24.52 44.24
N ILE A 540 4.37 -25.24 43.17
CA ILE A 540 3.28 -24.89 42.24
C ILE A 540 2.24 -26.01 42.18
N GLN A 541 1.29 -26.00 43.12
CA GLN A 541 0.33 -27.10 43.33
C GLN A 541 -0.66 -27.36 42.17
N VAL A 542 -0.83 -26.43 41.21
CA VAL A 542 -1.87 -26.54 40.15
C VAL A 542 -1.33 -26.33 38.71
N ILE A 543 -0.30 -27.07 38.35
CA ILE A 543 0.18 -27.20 36.95
C ILE A 543 -0.67 -28.23 36.18
N LEU A 544 -1.17 -27.87 35.00
CA LEU A 544 -1.71 -28.79 34.00
C LEU A 544 -0.62 -29.32 33.04
N GLY A 545 0.35 -28.47 32.70
CA GLY A 545 1.43 -28.80 31.77
C GLY A 545 2.31 -27.60 31.45
N TYR A 546 2.81 -27.53 30.21
CA TYR A 546 3.80 -26.53 29.81
C TYR A 546 3.54 -25.97 28.41
N VAL A 547 4.00 -24.74 28.16
CA VAL A 547 4.00 -24.11 26.85
C VAL A 547 5.43 -23.75 26.46
N TYR A 548 5.90 -24.34 25.37
CA TYR A 548 7.23 -24.13 24.82
C TYR A 548 7.15 -23.06 23.72
N TYR A 549 7.94 -22.00 23.87
CA TYR A 549 8.10 -20.94 22.86
C TYR A 549 9.50 -21.05 22.26
N TYR A 550 9.60 -21.01 20.93
CA TYR A 550 10.89 -21.04 20.23
C TYR A 550 10.83 -20.23 18.92
N LYS A 551 11.97 -19.65 18.51
CA LYS A 551 12.12 -19.01 17.20
C LYS A 551 13.56 -18.98 16.72
N GLU A 552 13.76 -18.78 15.42
CA GLU A 552 15.08 -18.63 14.83
C GLU A 552 15.73 -17.33 15.30
N ALA A 553 16.96 -17.41 15.80
CA ALA A 553 17.64 -16.30 16.44
C ALA A 553 19.14 -16.32 16.10
N PRO A 554 19.55 -15.68 14.97
CA PRO A 554 20.96 -15.61 14.58
C PRO A 554 21.85 -14.85 15.57
N ILE A 555 21.25 -13.97 16.39
CA ILE A 555 21.93 -13.15 17.41
C ILE A 555 21.23 -13.41 18.76
N GLN A 556 22.00 -13.44 19.84
CA GLN A 556 21.51 -13.75 21.19
C GLN A 556 20.95 -12.51 21.94
N ASN A 557 20.24 -11.64 21.23
CA ASN A 557 19.66 -10.38 21.74
C ASN A 557 18.12 -10.41 21.83
N VAL A 558 17.51 -11.60 21.83
CA VAL A 558 16.06 -11.79 21.78
C VAL A 558 15.40 -11.47 23.13
N THR A 559 14.24 -10.81 23.12
CA THR A 559 13.40 -10.56 24.31
C THR A 559 12.07 -11.30 24.22
N TYR A 560 11.38 -11.51 25.35
CA TYR A 560 10.10 -12.23 25.39
C TYR A 560 9.02 -11.62 24.49
N TYR A 561 9.11 -10.32 24.21
CA TYR A 561 8.15 -9.54 23.42
C TYR A 561 8.55 -9.35 21.96
N ASP A 562 9.77 -9.76 21.59
CA ASP A 562 10.35 -9.51 20.28
C ASP A 562 9.56 -10.22 19.16
N GLY A 563 9.07 -9.44 18.19
CA GLY A 563 8.23 -9.88 17.08
C GLY A 563 6.78 -10.26 17.42
N ARG A 564 6.20 -9.75 18.53
CA ARG A 564 4.79 -10.00 18.92
C ARG A 564 3.80 -8.96 18.40
N HIS A 565 3.51 -8.97 17.10
CA HIS A 565 2.47 -8.11 16.52
C HIS A 565 1.08 -8.58 16.97
N GLY A 566 0.36 -7.73 17.69
CA GLY A 566 -0.96 -8.06 18.24
C GLY A 566 -2.10 -8.15 17.22
N CYS A 567 -1.80 -8.34 15.93
CA CYS A 567 -2.78 -8.78 14.92
C CYS A 567 -2.83 -10.33 14.85
N GLY A 568 -2.32 -11.02 15.87
CA GLY A 568 -2.18 -12.49 15.93
C GLY A 568 -0.85 -13.02 15.36
N HIS A 569 -0.01 -12.17 14.77
CA HIS A 569 1.26 -12.57 14.16
C HIS A 569 2.40 -12.54 15.19
N ASP A 570 2.74 -13.70 15.74
CA ASP A 570 3.81 -13.87 16.72
C ASP A 570 5.01 -14.57 16.08
N SER A 571 6.18 -13.95 16.14
CA SER A 571 7.43 -14.58 15.68
C SER A 571 7.87 -15.78 16.52
N TRP A 572 7.29 -15.96 17.72
CA TRP A 572 7.50 -17.14 18.56
C TRP A 572 6.56 -18.27 18.16
N HIS A 573 7.11 -19.37 17.64
CA HIS A 573 6.37 -20.61 17.50
C HIS A 573 6.00 -21.15 18.88
N MET A 574 4.72 -21.46 19.09
CA MET A 574 4.18 -21.96 20.34
C MET A 574 3.82 -23.45 20.22
N LYS A 575 4.22 -24.25 21.21
CA LYS A 575 3.77 -25.64 21.39
C LYS A 575 3.23 -25.83 22.80
N VAL A 576 1.94 -26.12 22.89
CA VAL A 576 1.27 -26.44 24.17
C VAL A 576 1.36 -27.94 24.40
N ASN A 577 1.85 -28.33 25.58
CA ASN A 577 1.87 -29.71 26.07
C ASN A 577 1.00 -29.77 27.33
N PRO A 578 -0.29 -30.17 27.24
CA PRO A 578 -1.19 -30.28 28.38
C PRO A 578 -0.91 -31.58 29.17
N SER A 579 0.34 -31.75 29.60
CA SER A 579 0.83 -32.89 30.36
C SER A 579 1.95 -32.45 31.30
N LYS A 580 1.99 -33.07 32.49
CA LYS A 580 3.04 -32.86 33.50
C LYS A 580 4.41 -33.45 33.10
N ASN A 581 4.52 -34.09 31.92
CA ASN A 581 5.77 -34.60 31.37
C ASN A 581 6.85 -33.51 31.26
N ILE A 582 7.87 -33.60 32.13
CA ILE A 582 9.01 -32.66 32.18
C ILE A 582 9.93 -32.72 30.96
N ARG A 583 9.82 -33.78 30.13
CA ARG A 583 10.55 -33.96 28.88
C ARG A 583 9.63 -33.69 27.69
N TYR A 584 10.09 -32.89 26.74
CA TYR A 584 9.38 -32.60 25.50
C TYR A 584 10.36 -32.53 24.33
N ILE A 585 9.90 -32.90 23.12
CA ILE A 585 10.72 -32.88 21.90
C ILE A 585 10.11 -31.88 20.92
N LEU A 586 10.87 -30.82 20.62
CA LEU A 586 10.58 -29.93 19.49
C LEU A 586 11.11 -30.58 18.21
N THR A 587 10.33 -30.54 17.13
CA THR A 587 10.63 -31.16 15.84
C THR A 587 10.43 -30.17 14.69
N ASN A 588 10.81 -30.58 13.47
CA ASN A 588 10.72 -29.80 12.24
C ASN A 588 11.56 -28.51 12.25
N LEU A 589 12.71 -28.53 12.93
CA LEU A 589 13.69 -27.45 12.95
C LEU A 589 14.58 -27.49 11.70
N LYS A 590 15.16 -26.34 11.33
CA LYS A 590 16.13 -26.23 10.22
C LYS A 590 17.53 -26.67 10.68
N PRO A 591 18.27 -27.50 9.89
CA PRO A 591 19.65 -27.84 10.20
C PRO A 591 20.59 -26.64 10.29
N ALA A 592 21.66 -26.77 11.08
CA ALA A 592 22.68 -25.74 11.34
C ALA A 592 22.12 -24.35 11.70
N THR A 593 20.96 -24.27 12.34
CA THR A 593 20.27 -23.02 12.71
C THR A 593 20.25 -22.83 14.22
N GLN A 594 20.51 -21.60 14.68
CA GLN A 594 20.41 -21.21 16.09
C GLN A 594 18.96 -20.79 16.41
N TYR A 595 18.42 -21.32 17.50
CA TYR A 595 17.08 -21.04 18.00
C TYR A 595 17.16 -20.41 19.40
N ALA A 596 16.37 -19.38 19.64
CA ALA A 596 16.02 -18.90 20.97
C ALA A 596 14.81 -19.70 21.47
N TYR A 597 14.76 -20.02 22.77
CA TYR A 597 13.63 -20.69 23.38
C TYR A 597 13.40 -20.30 24.84
N PHE A 598 12.16 -20.41 25.30
CA PHE A 598 11.80 -20.39 26.72
C PHE A 598 10.53 -21.22 26.97
N VAL A 599 10.27 -21.54 28.24
CA VAL A 599 9.10 -22.34 28.65
C VAL A 599 8.28 -21.57 29.67
N LYS A 600 6.96 -21.73 29.60
CA LYS A 600 5.98 -21.23 30.56
C LYS A 600 5.22 -22.41 31.19
N THR A 601 4.87 -22.36 32.48
CA THR A 601 3.85 -23.29 33.02
C THR A 601 2.47 -23.00 32.44
N LEU A 602 1.66 -24.05 32.30
CA LEU A 602 0.22 -23.97 32.08
C LEU A 602 -0.45 -24.25 33.43
N THR A 603 -0.95 -23.23 34.12
CA THR A 603 -1.59 -23.37 35.44
C THR A 603 -3.11 -23.25 35.35
N MET A 604 -3.82 -23.84 36.32
CA MET A 604 -5.24 -23.56 36.57
C MET A 604 -5.40 -22.86 37.91
N THR A 605 -5.51 -21.55 37.88
CA THR A 605 -5.87 -20.73 39.02
C THR A 605 -7.17 -20.01 38.76
N ASN A 606 -7.91 -19.66 39.83
CA ASN A 606 -8.86 -18.55 39.72
C ASN A 606 -8.11 -17.31 39.18
N TYR A 607 -8.77 -16.51 38.34
CA TYR A 607 -8.24 -15.43 37.48
C TYR A 607 -7.36 -14.34 38.13
N HIS A 608 -7.02 -14.44 39.41
CA HIS A 608 -6.32 -13.42 40.21
C HIS A 608 -5.03 -13.91 40.89
N MET A 609 -4.57 -15.14 40.61
CA MET A 609 -3.24 -15.61 41.05
C MET A 609 -2.40 -16.04 39.84
N GLN A 610 -1.62 -15.13 39.26
CA GLN A 610 -0.64 -15.47 38.23
C GLN A 610 0.54 -16.27 38.84
N MET A 611 0.33 -17.56 39.09
CA MET A 611 1.34 -18.55 39.51
C MET A 611 2.14 -19.11 38.32
N ASP A 612 2.14 -18.40 37.19
CA ASP A 612 2.81 -18.81 35.97
C ASP A 612 4.32 -18.63 36.10
N GLY A 613 5.04 -19.74 36.16
CA GLY A 613 6.48 -19.77 36.06
C GLY A 613 6.95 -19.59 34.63
N TYR A 614 8.08 -18.91 34.46
CA TYR A 614 8.73 -18.69 33.17
C TYR A 614 10.21 -19.06 33.27
N SER A 615 10.77 -19.70 32.25
CA SER A 615 12.22 -19.87 32.15
C SER A 615 12.88 -18.60 31.61
N PRO A 616 14.15 -18.33 31.93
CA PRO A 616 14.95 -17.40 31.14
C PRO A 616 14.99 -17.83 29.68
N ILE A 617 15.18 -16.88 28.77
CA ILE A 617 15.45 -17.17 27.36
C ILE A 617 16.83 -17.82 27.26
N GLN A 618 16.86 -18.99 26.64
CA GLN A 618 18.08 -19.74 26.34
C GLN A 618 18.21 -19.96 24.84
N TYR A 619 19.37 -20.45 24.41
CA TYR A 619 19.68 -20.67 22.99
C TYR A 619 20.24 -22.09 22.78
N PHE A 620 19.94 -22.67 21.64
CA PHE A 620 20.56 -23.91 21.16
C PHE A 620 20.75 -23.86 19.64
N SER A 621 21.64 -24.70 19.11
CA SER A 621 21.90 -24.79 17.67
C SER A 621 21.78 -26.22 17.20
N THR A 622 20.91 -26.47 16.22
CA THR A 622 20.75 -27.80 15.59
C THR A 622 22.03 -28.22 14.88
N LEU A 623 22.29 -29.53 14.79
CA LEU A 623 23.42 -30.05 14.00
C LEU A 623 23.28 -29.75 12.49
N PRO A 624 24.40 -29.70 11.73
CA PRO A 624 24.37 -29.70 10.27
C PRO A 624 23.70 -30.94 9.67
N SER A 625 23.31 -30.85 8.40
CA SER A 625 22.77 -31.97 7.62
C SER A 625 23.27 -31.92 6.18
N LYS A 626 22.98 -32.95 5.39
CA LYS A 626 23.39 -33.05 3.98
C LYS A 626 22.95 -31.78 3.21
N PRO A 627 23.85 -31.07 2.51
CA PRO A 627 23.47 -29.92 1.70
C PRO A 627 22.58 -30.34 0.52
N GLY A 628 21.77 -29.40 0.04
CA GLY A 628 21.05 -29.57 -1.23
C GLY A 628 21.97 -29.59 -2.44
N ALA A 629 21.40 -29.82 -3.63
CA ALA A 629 22.12 -29.69 -4.89
C ALA A 629 22.59 -28.24 -5.12
N VAL A 630 23.75 -28.09 -5.77
CA VAL A 630 24.20 -26.81 -6.36
C VAL A 630 23.22 -26.35 -7.43
N THR A 631 23.20 -25.04 -7.72
CA THR A 631 22.23 -24.45 -8.65
C THR A 631 22.94 -23.71 -9.78
N LYS A 632 22.26 -23.53 -10.93
CA LYS A 632 22.77 -22.78 -12.09
C LYS A 632 24.21 -23.18 -12.49
N ILE A 633 24.41 -24.45 -12.83
CA ILE A 633 25.68 -24.92 -13.39
C ILE A 633 25.78 -24.42 -14.84
N TYR A 634 26.90 -23.79 -15.21
CA TYR A 634 27.23 -23.41 -16.59
C TYR A 634 28.73 -23.61 -16.85
N TYR A 635 29.10 -23.81 -18.12
CA TYR A 635 30.48 -24.08 -18.52
C TYR A 635 30.86 -23.35 -19.80
N SER A 636 32.16 -23.12 -20.00
CA SER A 636 32.72 -22.58 -21.24
C SER A 636 34.05 -23.28 -21.60
N PRO A 637 34.28 -23.60 -22.89
CA PRO A 637 35.58 -24.12 -23.33
C PRO A 637 36.60 -22.97 -23.44
N LEU A 638 37.76 -23.12 -22.79
CA LEU A 638 38.92 -22.23 -22.95
C LEU A 638 39.88 -22.75 -24.04
N SER A 639 39.99 -24.07 -24.19
CA SER A 639 40.73 -24.71 -25.27
C SER A 639 40.28 -26.17 -25.43
N LEU A 640 40.83 -26.88 -26.41
CA LEU A 640 40.53 -28.29 -26.68
C LEU A 640 40.66 -29.21 -25.44
N ASN A 641 41.50 -28.83 -24.47
CA ASN A 641 41.77 -29.61 -23.25
C ASN A 641 41.44 -28.82 -21.96
N LYS A 642 40.65 -27.73 -22.04
CA LYS A 642 40.31 -26.88 -20.88
C LYS A 642 38.86 -26.39 -20.90
N ILE A 643 38.13 -26.68 -19.84
CA ILE A 643 36.76 -26.22 -19.60
C ILE A 643 36.74 -25.43 -18.28
N VAL A 644 36.09 -24.26 -18.26
CA VAL A 644 35.74 -23.55 -17.02
C VAL A 644 34.34 -24.00 -16.61
N LEU A 645 34.16 -24.30 -15.32
CA LEU A 645 32.87 -24.63 -14.73
C LEU A 645 32.51 -23.57 -13.68
N HIS A 646 31.26 -23.13 -13.71
CA HIS A 646 30.69 -22.19 -12.75
C HIS A 646 29.38 -22.76 -12.18
N TRP A 647 29.11 -22.54 -10.89
CA TRP A 647 27.89 -22.97 -10.22
C TRP A 647 27.59 -22.08 -9.02
N TRP A 648 26.31 -21.85 -8.74
CA TRP A 648 25.87 -21.16 -7.52
C TRP A 648 25.70 -22.15 -6.35
N PRO A 649 25.90 -21.70 -5.10
CA PRO A 649 25.72 -22.54 -3.91
C PRO A 649 24.32 -23.18 -3.79
N PRO A 650 24.17 -24.26 -3.01
CA PRO A 650 22.87 -24.86 -2.73
C PRO A 650 21.88 -23.91 -2.04
N LYS A 651 20.62 -23.90 -2.51
CA LYS A 651 19.52 -23.12 -1.89
C LYS A 651 19.28 -23.52 -0.43
N ARG A 652 19.53 -24.79 -0.07
CA ARG A 652 19.54 -25.31 1.31
C ARG A 652 20.96 -25.75 1.66
N ARG A 653 21.75 -24.87 2.28
CA ARG A 653 23.16 -25.15 2.63
C ARG A 653 23.29 -26.14 3.79
N ASN A 654 22.36 -26.13 4.74
CA ASN A 654 22.26 -27.06 5.89
C ASN A 654 23.52 -27.13 6.78
N GLY A 655 24.42 -26.15 6.67
CA GLY A 655 25.72 -26.10 7.32
C GLY A 655 26.62 -25.05 6.66
N VAL A 656 27.85 -24.93 7.16
CA VAL A 656 28.96 -24.28 6.44
C VAL A 656 29.44 -25.26 5.36
N ILE A 657 29.71 -24.75 4.15
CA ILE A 657 30.21 -25.57 3.04
C ILE A 657 31.73 -25.58 3.11
N ASP A 658 32.30 -26.75 3.41
CA ASP A 658 33.75 -26.99 3.43
C ASP A 658 34.35 -26.98 2.01
N ARG A 659 33.86 -27.88 1.14
CA ARG A 659 34.33 -28.02 -0.24
C ARG A 659 33.26 -28.55 -1.19
N TYR A 660 33.48 -28.35 -2.48
CA TYR A 660 32.73 -28.99 -3.55
C TYR A 660 33.55 -30.17 -4.11
N LEU A 661 32.88 -31.28 -4.44
CA LEU A 661 33.48 -32.41 -5.13
C LEU A 661 32.98 -32.40 -6.58
N ILE A 662 33.91 -32.39 -7.53
CA ILE A 662 33.62 -32.34 -8.97
C ILE A 662 34.13 -33.63 -9.58
N TYR A 663 33.29 -34.26 -10.40
CA TYR A 663 33.59 -35.48 -11.13
C TYR A 663 33.35 -35.23 -12.61
N HIS A 664 34.16 -35.83 -13.48
CA HIS A 664 33.98 -35.80 -14.93
C HIS A 664 34.18 -37.21 -15.51
N GLU A 665 33.59 -37.47 -16.67
CA GLU A 665 33.67 -38.73 -17.38
C GLU A 665 33.86 -38.44 -18.87
N GLU A 666 34.79 -39.13 -19.52
CA GLU A 666 35.12 -38.90 -20.93
C GLU A 666 34.27 -39.82 -21.82
N THR A 667 33.33 -39.23 -22.55
CA THR A 667 32.42 -39.95 -23.46
C THR A 667 32.85 -39.77 -24.91
N VAL A 668 33.22 -40.86 -25.58
CA VAL A 668 33.65 -40.84 -27.00
C VAL A 668 32.43 -40.79 -27.91
N ILE A 669 32.02 -39.58 -28.32
CA ILE A 669 30.90 -39.37 -29.23
C ILE A 669 31.31 -39.74 -30.67
N ALA A 670 30.64 -40.73 -31.26
CA ALA A 670 30.89 -41.17 -32.64
C ALA A 670 30.56 -40.07 -33.66
N LYS A 671 31.39 -39.95 -34.71
CA LYS A 671 31.32 -38.83 -35.69
C LYS A 671 30.00 -38.70 -36.44
N SER A 672 29.17 -39.75 -36.52
CA SER A 672 27.82 -39.71 -37.08
C SER A 672 26.88 -38.77 -36.32
N ASN A 673 27.14 -38.53 -35.04
CA ASN A 673 26.26 -37.74 -34.16
C ASN A 673 26.77 -36.30 -33.96
N ILE A 674 27.85 -35.89 -34.64
CA ILE A 674 28.36 -34.51 -34.61
C ILE A 674 27.53 -33.63 -35.57
N THR A 675 26.24 -33.52 -35.27
CA THR A 675 25.53 -32.27 -35.53
C THR A 675 25.79 -31.36 -34.32
N LEU A 676 26.61 -30.33 -34.49
CA LEU A 676 26.86 -29.33 -33.45
C LEU A 676 25.63 -28.40 -33.33
N GLY A 677 24.48 -28.97 -32.99
CA GLY A 677 23.19 -28.28 -32.98
C GLY A 677 21.96 -29.15 -32.63
N ASN A 678 21.89 -30.43 -33.00
CA ASN A 678 20.60 -31.16 -33.04
C ASN A 678 20.46 -32.37 -32.09
N HIS A 679 21.21 -32.45 -30.98
CA HIS A 679 20.84 -33.34 -29.86
C HIS A 679 19.94 -32.57 -28.86
N PRO A 680 18.64 -32.91 -28.70
CA PRO A 680 17.71 -32.10 -27.90
C PRO A 680 18.03 -32.07 -26.40
N GLU A 681 18.58 -33.15 -25.86
CA GLU A 681 18.74 -33.32 -24.40
C GLU A 681 19.79 -32.41 -23.78
N PHE A 682 20.79 -31.97 -24.57
CA PHE A 682 21.81 -31.01 -24.14
C PHE A 682 21.47 -29.54 -24.49
N ARG A 683 20.41 -29.29 -25.27
CA ARG A 683 19.87 -27.94 -25.51
C ARG A 683 18.77 -27.58 -24.50
N ARG A 684 19.11 -27.51 -23.21
CA ARG A 684 18.25 -26.87 -22.18
C ARG A 684 18.61 -25.41 -21.92
N TYR A 685 18.65 -24.63 -23.00
CA TYR A 685 18.32 -23.20 -22.94
C TYR A 685 16.83 -23.04 -23.27
N PRO A 686 15.95 -22.76 -22.29
CA PRO A 686 14.55 -22.47 -22.58
C PRO A 686 14.44 -21.07 -23.20
N THR A 687 14.40 -21.00 -24.53
CA THR A 687 13.97 -19.81 -25.27
C THR A 687 12.45 -19.66 -25.29
N THR A 688 11.72 -20.66 -24.79
CA THR A 688 10.31 -20.61 -24.42
C THR A 688 10.16 -20.78 -22.91
N CYS A 689 9.52 -19.82 -22.24
CA CYS A 689 8.97 -20.04 -20.90
C CYS A 689 7.64 -20.76 -21.03
N GLU A 690 7.69 -22.04 -21.37
CA GLU A 690 6.56 -22.94 -21.16
C GLU A 690 6.58 -23.37 -19.68
N CYS A 691 5.49 -23.06 -18.97
CA CYS A 691 5.40 -23.38 -17.54
C CYS A 691 4.89 -24.82 -17.39
N ASP A 692 5.75 -25.73 -16.92
CA ASP A 692 5.28 -26.96 -16.29
C ASP A 692 4.28 -26.60 -15.18
N GLU A 693 3.09 -27.22 -15.18
CA GLU A 693 2.09 -27.03 -14.12
C GLU A 693 2.52 -27.75 -12.83
N VAL A 694 3.51 -27.19 -12.15
CA VAL A 694 3.97 -27.63 -10.82
C VAL A 694 2.80 -27.54 -9.85
N GLN A 695 2.38 -28.68 -9.30
CA GLN A 695 1.33 -28.71 -8.27
C GLN A 695 1.76 -27.86 -7.06
N PRO A 696 0.84 -27.10 -6.43
CA PRO A 696 1.22 -26.11 -5.41
C PRO A 696 1.96 -26.66 -4.18
N GLU A 697 1.89 -27.97 -3.96
CA GLU A 697 2.39 -28.69 -2.79
C GLU A 697 3.89 -29.06 -2.85
N ASP A 698 4.51 -29.16 -4.04
CA ASP A 698 5.98 -29.32 -4.16
C ASP A 698 6.74 -27.99 -4.08
N SER A 699 6.04 -26.86 -4.23
CA SER A 699 6.62 -25.52 -4.08
C SER A 699 6.76 -25.12 -2.61
N GLY A 700 7.74 -25.72 -1.93
CA GLY A 700 8.12 -25.36 -0.56
C GLY A 700 8.35 -23.85 -0.40
N PRO A 701 8.06 -23.29 0.80
CA PRO A 701 7.51 -21.94 0.97
C PRO A 701 8.25 -20.83 0.22
N LEU A 702 7.43 -19.93 -0.34
CA LEU A 702 7.83 -18.71 -1.04
C LEU A 702 8.73 -17.82 -0.15
N PRO A 703 9.62 -16.99 -0.74
CA PRO A 703 10.24 -15.91 0.00
C PRO A 703 9.16 -14.95 0.52
N ASP A 704 9.29 -14.55 1.78
CA ASP A 704 8.27 -13.77 2.49
C ASP A 704 8.43 -12.28 2.19
N ASP A 705 8.13 -11.88 0.95
CA ASP A 705 8.15 -10.49 0.46
C ASP A 705 6.95 -9.69 1.03
N ALA A 706 6.86 -9.63 2.36
CA ALA A 706 5.78 -9.05 3.18
C ALA A 706 5.65 -7.51 3.10
N ASN A 707 6.05 -6.91 1.98
CA ASN A 707 5.95 -5.49 1.67
C ASN A 707 5.39 -5.19 0.26
N TYR A 708 4.96 -6.19 -0.53
CA TYR A 708 4.46 -5.97 -1.90
C TYR A 708 2.92 -6.13 -2.05
N TYR A 709 2.20 -5.12 -1.57
CA TYR A 709 0.80 -4.77 -1.91
C TYR A 709 -0.35 -5.72 -1.53
N ASP A 710 -0.87 -5.49 -0.31
CA ASP A 710 -2.21 -4.98 0.03
C ASP A 710 -3.46 -5.31 -0.85
N LYS A 711 -4.60 -5.51 -0.16
CA LYS A 711 -6.02 -5.43 -0.62
C LYS A 711 -6.40 -6.01 -1.99
N GLY A 712 -6.93 -7.25 -1.96
CA GLY A 712 -7.65 -7.84 -3.11
C GLY A 712 -8.64 -8.98 -2.80
N LYS A 713 -8.53 -9.64 -1.64
CA LYS A 713 -9.47 -10.70 -1.20
C LYS A 713 -9.82 -10.59 0.27
N ILE A 714 -10.73 -9.68 0.59
CA ILE A 714 -11.70 -9.94 1.65
C ILE A 714 -12.93 -10.50 0.93
N VAL A 715 -13.07 -11.83 0.95
CA VAL A 715 -14.39 -12.45 0.90
C VAL A 715 -14.80 -12.57 2.36
N TYR A 716 -16.02 -12.13 2.69
CA TYR A 716 -16.60 -12.29 4.02
C TYR A 716 -16.89 -13.78 4.27
N GLU A 717 -17.04 -14.18 5.54
CA GLU A 717 -17.02 -15.59 6.00
C GLU A 717 -15.57 -16.14 6.07
N GLU A 718 -15.11 -16.80 7.14
CA GLU A 718 -15.80 -17.37 8.30
C GLU A 718 -15.07 -17.03 9.64
N THR A 719 -15.81 -16.50 10.62
CA THR A 719 -15.47 -16.68 12.06
C THR A 719 -16.75 -16.82 12.90
N LEU A 720 -17.31 -18.03 12.94
CA LEU A 720 -18.25 -18.45 13.98
C LEU A 720 -17.82 -19.84 14.48
N PRO A 721 -17.60 -20.02 15.79
CA PRO A 721 -17.16 -21.31 16.33
C PRO A 721 -18.32 -22.28 16.55
N ASN A 722 -17.98 -23.56 16.70
CA ASN A 722 -18.82 -24.62 17.28
C ASN A 722 -20.11 -24.99 16.53
N LEU A 723 -19.99 -25.75 15.44
CA LEU A 723 -21.01 -26.71 15.03
C LEU A 723 -20.38 -28.08 14.70
N LEU A 724 -20.90 -29.14 15.32
CA LEU A 724 -20.52 -30.52 15.03
C LEU A 724 -21.16 -30.95 13.70
N PHE A 725 -20.34 -31.33 12.71
CA PHE A 725 -20.83 -31.97 11.49
C PHE A 725 -20.02 -33.22 11.16
N VAL A 726 -20.70 -34.35 10.99
CA VAL A 726 -20.09 -35.66 10.74
C VAL A 726 -19.90 -35.85 9.22
N THR A 727 -18.67 -36.04 8.78
CA THR A 727 -18.33 -36.18 7.35
C THR A 727 -18.65 -37.58 6.82
N GLY A 728 -19.79 -37.71 6.14
CA GLY A 728 -20.18 -38.93 5.43
C GLY A 728 -19.27 -39.23 4.23
N ARG A 729 -18.72 -40.45 4.17
CA ARG A 729 -17.82 -40.89 3.08
C ARG A 729 -18.54 -41.03 1.73
N ARG A 730 -18.03 -40.35 0.69
CA ARG A 730 -17.97 -40.84 -0.70
C ARG A 730 -16.58 -40.49 -1.24
N ILE A 731 -15.66 -41.44 -1.38
CA ILE A 731 -15.58 -42.45 -2.46
C ILE A 731 -15.37 -41.76 -3.82
N ALA A 732 -14.15 -41.88 -4.35
CA ALA A 732 -13.79 -41.40 -5.67
C ALA A 732 -14.21 -42.39 -6.77
N ASN A 733 -14.66 -41.87 -7.91
CA ASN A 733 -14.93 -42.67 -9.11
C ASN A 733 -13.71 -42.71 -10.03
N SER A 734 -12.91 -43.77 -9.95
CA SER A 734 -12.03 -44.17 -11.06
C SER A 734 -12.83 -44.95 -12.11
N ARG A 735 -12.51 -44.77 -13.40
CA ARG A 735 -13.16 -45.50 -14.50
C ARG A 735 -12.38 -46.79 -14.81
N VAL A 736 -12.94 -47.95 -14.49
CA VAL A 736 -12.51 -49.26 -15.03
C VAL A 736 -13.76 -50.07 -15.46
N ARG A 737 -13.59 -50.98 -16.43
CA ARG A 737 -14.67 -51.81 -17.01
C ARG A 737 -15.18 -52.92 -16.06
N ARG A 738 -16.33 -53.51 -16.42
CA ARG A 738 -16.99 -54.64 -15.74
C ARG A 738 -16.48 -56.00 -16.23
N GLU A 739 -16.46 -56.96 -15.31
CA GLU A 739 -16.77 -58.41 -15.42
C GLU A 739 -16.95 -58.84 -13.94
N ILE A 740 -18.14 -59.15 -13.39
CA ILE A 740 -19.14 -60.21 -13.63
C ILE A 740 -18.64 -61.62 -13.26
N SER A 741 -18.89 -62.03 -12.00
CA SER A 741 -19.40 -63.36 -11.63
C SER A 741 -19.93 -63.45 -10.17
N ASP A 742 -21.00 -64.22 -10.00
CA ASP A 742 -21.31 -65.19 -8.92
C ASP A 742 -21.52 -64.80 -7.42
N THR A 743 -22.80 -64.51 -7.11
CA THR A 743 -23.64 -65.19 -6.06
C THR A 743 -23.34 -65.09 -4.53
N PRO A 744 -24.34 -65.32 -3.62
CA PRO A 744 -24.44 -64.53 -2.38
C PRO A 744 -24.65 -65.33 -1.05
N ASN A 745 -25.07 -64.57 -0.01
CA ASN A 745 -25.44 -64.90 1.39
C ASN A 745 -24.31 -64.59 2.40
N THR A 746 -24.50 -63.88 3.52
CA THR A 746 -25.68 -63.76 4.42
C THR A 746 -25.87 -62.33 5.00
N LEU A 747 -26.61 -62.18 6.12
CA LEU A 747 -26.96 -60.96 6.90
C LEU A 747 -28.15 -60.12 6.41
N LYS A 748 -29.35 -60.47 6.89
CA LYS A 748 -30.63 -59.78 6.60
C LYS A 748 -31.51 -59.61 7.86
N SER A 749 -30.90 -59.40 9.03
CA SER A 749 -31.53 -59.64 10.34
C SER A 749 -31.42 -58.52 11.40
N PHE A 750 -30.79 -57.37 11.12
CA PHE A 750 -30.50 -56.36 12.17
C PHE A 750 -31.31 -55.05 12.12
N TRP A 751 -32.08 -54.80 11.05
CA TRP A 751 -32.82 -53.54 10.87
C TRP A 751 -34.34 -53.73 10.92
N ARG A 752 -34.89 -53.89 12.14
CA ARG A 752 -36.36 -53.93 12.33
C ARG A 752 -36.92 -53.30 13.61
N ASP A 753 -36.16 -53.18 14.71
CA ASP A 753 -36.76 -52.86 16.03
C ASP A 753 -36.58 -51.43 16.58
N VAL A 754 -35.64 -50.61 16.08
CA VAL A 754 -35.43 -49.24 16.59
C VAL A 754 -36.24 -48.19 15.82
N LYS A 755 -37.57 -48.35 15.82
CA LYS A 755 -38.52 -47.28 15.43
C LYS A 755 -39.81 -47.33 16.24
N ARG A 756 -39.71 -47.10 17.55
CA ARG A 756 -40.86 -46.88 18.44
C ARG A 756 -40.53 -45.90 19.56
N ARG A 757 -41.33 -44.82 19.63
CA ARG A 757 -41.57 -43.90 20.76
C ARG A 757 -40.45 -42.93 21.16
N GLU A 758 -40.64 -41.69 20.73
CA GLU A 758 -40.52 -40.50 21.61
C GLU A 758 -41.82 -40.36 22.45
N ILE A 759 -41.94 -39.24 23.19
CA ILE A 759 -43.11 -38.73 23.95
C ILE A 759 -43.20 -39.18 25.43
N SER A 760 -43.68 -38.25 26.28
CA SER A 760 -43.82 -38.23 27.75
C SER A 760 -42.53 -38.04 28.58
N ASP A 761 -42.48 -37.17 29.61
CA ASP A 761 -43.40 -36.08 30.01
C ASP A 761 -42.67 -35.03 30.88
N GLU A 762 -43.28 -33.86 31.09
CA GLU A 762 -42.84 -32.84 32.07
C GLU A 762 -43.26 -33.22 33.51
N ASN A 763 -42.48 -32.82 34.53
CA ASN A 763 -43.00 -31.99 35.65
C ASN A 763 -41.95 -31.55 36.71
N VAL A 764 -42.39 -30.67 37.62
CA VAL A 764 -41.61 -29.96 38.65
C VAL A 764 -41.92 -30.47 40.07
N THR A 765 -40.90 -30.63 40.95
CA THR A 765 -41.06 -30.49 42.42
C THR A 765 -39.75 -30.12 43.16
N THR A 766 -39.70 -28.87 43.64
CA THR A 766 -39.38 -28.42 45.02
C THR A 766 -38.51 -29.22 46.03
N GLU A 767 -37.66 -28.44 46.74
CA GLU A 767 -37.34 -28.44 48.20
C GLU A 767 -36.01 -28.98 48.81
N LYS A 768 -35.19 -28.01 49.26
CA LYS A 768 -34.60 -27.82 50.63
C LYS A 768 -33.43 -28.67 51.21
N SER A 769 -32.82 -28.02 52.21
CA SER A 769 -31.93 -28.47 53.31
C SER A 769 -30.45 -28.84 53.05
N THR A 770 -29.60 -27.88 53.40
CA THR A 770 -28.35 -28.04 54.19
C THR A 770 -28.66 -28.64 55.59
N PRO A 771 -27.70 -29.15 56.43
CA PRO A 771 -26.28 -28.75 56.46
C PRO A 771 -25.22 -29.80 56.87
N ASN A 772 -23.96 -29.34 56.86
CA ASN A 772 -22.86 -29.59 57.83
C ASN A 772 -22.18 -30.96 58.10
N ASP A 773 -20.88 -30.79 58.35
CA ASP A 773 -19.98 -31.44 59.31
C ASP A 773 -19.28 -32.80 58.99
N LYS A 774 -17.95 -32.66 58.80
CA LYS A 774 -16.82 -33.36 59.45
C LYS A 774 -17.01 -34.82 59.93
N ILE A 775 -15.96 -35.64 59.72
CA ILE A 775 -15.11 -36.19 60.83
C ILE A 775 -13.87 -36.95 60.30
N LEU A 776 -12.68 -36.61 60.84
CA LEU A 776 -11.40 -37.36 60.94
C LEU A 776 -10.77 -38.00 59.67
N SER A 777 -9.50 -38.41 59.63
CA SER A 777 -8.34 -38.41 60.58
C SER A 777 -7.04 -38.16 59.75
N LYS A 778 -5.91 -37.63 60.27
CA LYS A 778 -4.85 -38.32 61.06
C LYS A 778 -4.48 -39.71 60.47
N GLU A 779 -3.23 -40.10 60.26
CA GLU A 779 -1.87 -39.49 60.39
C GLU A 779 -1.17 -39.48 58.97
N GLU A 780 0.10 -39.13 58.69
CA GLU A 780 1.36 -39.08 59.47
C GLU A 780 2.41 -38.17 58.74
N GLN A 781 3.34 -37.57 59.51
CA GLN A 781 4.53 -36.77 59.10
C GLN A 781 4.36 -35.66 58.03
#